data_AF-A0A9Q1HBV7-F1
#
_entry.id   AF-A0A9Q1HBV7-F1
#
_cell.length_a   1.000
_cell.length_b   1.000
_cell.length_c   1.000
_cell.angle_alpha   90.00
_cell.angle_beta   90.00
_cell.angle_gamma   90.00
#
_symmetry.space_group_name_H-M   'P 1'
#
loop_
_entity.id
_entity.type
_entity.pdbx_description
1 polymer ?
#
loop_
_entity_poly.entity_id
_entity_poly.type
_entity_poly.pdbx_seq_one_letter_code
_entity_poly.pdbx_strand_id
1 'polypeptide(L)'
;MENNNFATNQGGSPSSHDRQPPKSRLSEVFRLGIQNTPLKMQLLKTLKNAGLLSRNDIEDINFEREIKGNEAAANLLLDKFDNLPQEGLYPKFWQCVEQSALSGDTMETDNQEGFTGSAYQGEQALPQRSNSPDRHHPPDTDNTVPDNTTEADNLQDFTESSSQGEEDLPAPNSSDSPKLRHQLSTDNEVEFDFTKSLRKYQKDLAEPALRGDNTVLVSPTGSGKTHVAAYIIDEHLKKLEEEGKTGNVVFIVPTVTLADQQKDRLIELIGFRKSYISKVTGRDLDAGVSLLSKMEQSRACITVMTPQILINGLQESDPKDRIEMGSISMIVLDECHKTQRGHPYYTLMKYYLDQKNRKEGVDTRVPQVVGMTASFGTGRSNSPSDALNYIYETCASLDAKIIQPVTFDEDLQKYLNIPKDIGPIIVQPRQVDPFTSALEEVMKTIEEKIAHELRGHSYIGNVKVTPIYPRSSPSYTTWIRSLTEKCIRNRNIISGYDYQNLLACLDTLEFYHRALLIHRDVRAEDALKYLKDEVEEMNIRKADCIKELTALYRGSEGELERAKHRTEKNPILEKIKERLVATFKRKPDSKALLMTSTIEYTKALTAWIEEDRELKALGLVPGRVTGVRDPSMSKMERNTVLDDFRNGKCNILVSTNVLQEGIDFPACNLVIRHIYVPNETGHTQVKGRGRAKGSESLLVALSVSGNRRGLEEENKMREEWAKQVLEQIQRIPPVEVRRKIIDIQTSRAKENYQKEQEANTTYFYDEYILLCSRCPQIVCSTDDIVCIPGPKYVVTASNFTDECQITWWDKPLDIKSNEIHMGKIHCKRCQCKWGSWATVDGKNLPLLKIKKLSVQSITTKQSITCTSWGEARKLFKIPDVEEVEIEFDISESPKLPDNPQQ
;
A
#
# COMPACT_ATOMS: atom_id res chain seq x y z
N MET A 1 -11.77 26.06 25.14
CA MET A 1 -12.67 26.97 24.39
C MET A 1 -11.93 28.28 24.19
N GLU A 2 -11.13 28.41 23.13
CA GLU A 2 -10.59 29.70 22.69
C GLU A 2 -10.61 29.76 21.16
N ASN A 3 -10.52 30.97 20.59
CA ASN A 3 -10.57 31.26 19.15
C ASN A 3 -11.83 30.78 18.41
N ASN A 4 -12.94 31.48 18.66
CA ASN A 4 -13.86 31.77 17.56
C ASN A 4 -14.48 33.16 17.77
N ASN A 5 -14.08 34.13 16.96
CA ASN A 5 -14.41 35.54 17.16
C ASN A 5 -14.70 36.19 15.80
N PHE A 6 -15.97 36.44 15.49
CA PHE A 6 -16.40 37.32 14.40
C PHE A 6 -17.69 38.06 14.83
N ALA A 7 -17.83 39.30 14.38
CA ALA A 7 -18.56 40.31 15.12
C ALA A 7 -19.98 40.61 14.62
N THR A 8 -20.79 41.25 15.48
CA THR A 8 -21.55 42.45 15.11
C THR A 8 -21.93 43.28 16.35
N ASN A 9 -22.11 44.59 16.17
CA ASN A 9 -22.33 45.54 17.25
C ASN A 9 -23.80 45.58 17.71
N GLN A 10 -24.03 45.74 19.02
CA GLN A 10 -24.61 46.99 19.55
C GLN A 10 -24.34 47.12 21.07
N GLY A 11 -24.48 48.35 21.59
CA GLY A 11 -23.95 48.73 22.91
C GLY A 11 -24.87 48.41 24.10
N GLY A 12 -24.26 48.24 25.26
CA GLY A 12 -24.93 48.04 26.54
C GLY A 12 -24.10 47.16 27.47
N SER A 13 -23.60 47.72 28.56
CA SER A 13 -22.84 46.99 29.58
C SER A 13 -23.73 46.62 30.76
N PRO A 14 -23.97 45.32 31.02
CA PRO A 14 -24.38 44.82 32.31
C PRO A 14 -23.30 43.97 32.99
N SER A 15 -23.28 44.09 34.32
CA SER A 15 -22.53 43.33 35.32
C SER A 15 -22.17 41.87 34.99
N SER A 16 -20.94 41.49 35.35
CA SER A 16 -20.47 40.10 35.41
C SER A 16 -21.09 39.32 36.57
N HIS A 17 -22.19 38.61 36.33
CA HIS A 17 -22.58 37.38 37.03
C HIS A 17 -23.52 36.54 36.14
N ASP A 18 -23.59 35.23 36.41
CA ASP A 18 -24.53 34.23 35.87
C ASP A 18 -24.80 34.17 34.36
N ARG A 19 -23.96 33.40 33.64
CA ARG A 19 -24.41 32.44 32.61
C ARG A 19 -23.52 31.19 32.58
N GLN A 20 -23.84 30.17 33.38
CA GLN A 20 -23.35 28.81 33.09
C GLN A 20 -24.03 28.30 31.80
N PRO A 21 -23.37 27.47 30.96
CA PRO A 21 -24.03 26.78 29.87
C PRO A 21 -25.09 25.79 30.42
N PRO A 22 -26.26 25.62 29.77
CA PRO A 22 -27.24 24.64 30.20
C PRO A 22 -26.67 23.22 30.10
N LYS A 23 -26.95 22.36 31.11
CA LYS A 23 -26.39 21.00 31.27
C LYS A 23 -26.20 20.24 29.95
N SER A 24 -27.28 20.14 29.16
CA SER A 24 -27.32 19.43 27.87
C SER A 24 -26.24 19.87 26.87
N ARG A 25 -25.96 21.17 26.80
CA ARG A 25 -24.98 21.74 25.85
C ARG A 25 -23.53 21.52 26.28
N LEU A 26 -23.31 21.13 27.54
CA LEU A 26 -22.01 20.64 28.02
C LEU A 26 -21.90 19.13 27.82
N SER A 27 -22.90 18.33 28.20
CA SER A 27 -22.82 16.87 28.02
C SER A 27 -22.77 16.45 26.54
N GLU A 28 -23.37 17.22 25.63
CA GLU A 28 -23.22 17.08 24.18
C GLU A 28 -21.76 17.32 23.70
N VAL A 29 -21.06 18.30 24.27
CA VAL A 29 -19.62 18.53 23.99
C VAL A 29 -18.75 17.45 24.62
N PHE A 30 -19.09 16.95 25.82
CA PHE A 30 -18.39 15.82 26.43
C PHE A 30 -18.61 14.51 25.67
N ARG A 31 -19.80 14.26 25.11
CA ARG A 31 -20.05 13.11 24.22
C ARG A 31 -19.06 13.13 23.06
N LEU A 32 -18.98 14.24 22.32
CA LEU A 32 -18.05 14.40 21.20
C LEU A 32 -16.57 14.19 21.58
N GLY A 33 -16.14 14.60 22.78
CA GLY A 33 -14.76 14.40 23.24
C GLY A 33 -14.46 12.99 23.77
N ILE A 34 -15.36 12.41 24.57
CA ILE A 34 -15.14 11.16 25.29
C ILE A 34 -15.46 9.94 24.42
N GLN A 35 -16.47 9.99 23.53
CA GLN A 35 -16.77 8.89 22.60
C GLN A 35 -15.55 8.57 21.71
N ASN A 36 -14.87 9.62 21.23
CA ASN A 36 -13.70 9.54 20.34
C ASN A 36 -12.36 9.22 21.05
N THR A 37 -12.36 9.10 22.39
CA THR A 37 -11.14 8.88 23.18
C THR A 37 -11.27 7.61 24.03
N PRO A 38 -10.30 6.69 24.04
CA PRO A 38 -10.36 5.49 24.89
C PRO A 38 -10.56 5.84 26.37
N LEU A 39 -11.61 5.28 26.97
CA LEU A 39 -12.03 5.58 28.34
C LEU A 39 -11.03 4.99 29.36
N LYS A 40 -10.01 5.78 29.72
CA LYS A 40 -8.93 5.38 30.62
C LYS A 40 -9.48 4.82 31.93
N MET A 41 -8.92 3.69 32.40
CA MET A 41 -9.20 3.17 33.74
C MET A 41 -8.86 4.17 34.85
N GLN A 42 -7.83 5.00 34.64
CA GLN A 42 -7.46 6.06 35.57
C GLN A 42 -8.55 7.14 35.71
N LEU A 43 -9.30 7.48 34.64
CA LEU A 43 -10.44 8.40 34.75
C LEU A 43 -11.55 7.81 35.64
N LEU A 44 -11.89 6.54 35.45
CA LEU A 44 -12.87 5.85 36.29
C LEU A 44 -12.42 5.76 37.76
N LYS A 45 -11.12 5.52 38.02
CA LYS A 45 -10.54 5.59 39.38
C LYS A 45 -10.66 6.99 39.98
N THR A 46 -10.29 8.06 39.26
CA THR A 46 -10.36 9.43 39.79
C THR A 46 -11.79 9.87 40.05
N LEU A 47 -12.73 9.54 39.16
CA LEU A 47 -14.17 9.83 39.35
C LEU A 47 -14.75 9.07 40.55
N LYS A 48 -14.35 7.82 40.79
CA LYS A 48 -14.68 7.07 42.01
C LYS A 48 -14.18 7.80 43.26
N ASN A 49 -12.91 8.20 43.26
CA ASN A 49 -12.26 8.84 44.41
C ASN A 49 -12.85 10.23 44.70
N ALA A 50 -13.37 10.92 43.68
CA ALA A 50 -14.12 12.17 43.82
C ALA A 50 -15.59 11.99 44.30
N GLY A 51 -16.05 10.75 44.46
CA GLY A 51 -17.43 10.43 44.85
C GLY A 51 -18.46 10.58 43.73
N LEU A 52 -18.03 10.62 42.45
CA LEU A 52 -18.89 10.81 41.29
C LEU A 52 -19.36 9.50 40.64
N LEU A 53 -18.76 8.35 41.02
CA LEU A 53 -19.16 7.00 40.60
C LEU A 53 -19.05 6.04 41.79
N SER A 54 -20.00 5.11 41.92
CA SER A 54 -19.88 3.97 42.84
C SER A 54 -18.97 2.87 42.25
N ARG A 55 -18.73 1.80 43.02
CA ARG A 55 -18.03 0.61 42.51
C ARG A 55 -18.83 -0.06 41.38
N ASN A 56 -20.13 -0.23 41.59
CA ASN A 56 -21.04 -0.86 40.63
C ASN A 56 -21.11 -0.06 39.32
N ASP A 57 -21.10 1.28 39.37
CA ASP A 57 -21.11 2.12 38.16
C ASP A 57 -19.88 1.86 37.27
N ILE A 58 -18.73 1.60 37.87
CA ILE A 58 -17.48 1.30 37.16
C ILE A 58 -17.54 -0.11 36.57
N GLU A 59 -18.13 -1.06 37.28
CA GLU A 59 -18.34 -2.42 36.81
C GLU A 59 -19.34 -2.45 35.63
N ASP A 60 -20.46 -1.71 35.71
CA ASP A 60 -21.40 -1.45 34.62
C ASP A 60 -20.71 -0.84 33.38
N ILE A 61 -19.94 0.25 33.56
CA ILE A 61 -19.28 0.97 32.46
C ILE A 61 -18.20 0.09 31.81
N ASN A 62 -17.47 -0.72 32.57
CA ASN A 62 -16.49 -1.67 32.02
C ASN A 62 -17.17 -2.81 31.24
N PHE A 63 -18.26 -3.38 31.77
CA PHE A 63 -19.05 -4.42 31.10
C PHE A 63 -19.66 -3.92 29.77
N GLU A 64 -20.23 -2.71 29.78
CA GLU A 64 -20.73 -2.07 28.57
C GLU A 64 -19.62 -1.77 27.56
N ARG A 65 -18.41 -1.42 28.03
CA ARG A 65 -17.22 -1.23 27.18
C ARG A 65 -16.77 -2.52 26.51
N GLU A 66 -16.84 -3.64 27.21
CA GLU A 66 -16.41 -4.96 26.70
C GLU A 66 -17.41 -5.57 25.72
N ILE A 67 -18.72 -5.32 25.89
CA ILE A 67 -19.77 -5.87 25.01
C ILE A 67 -20.13 -4.93 23.85
N LYS A 68 -20.26 -3.62 24.11
CA LYS A 68 -20.75 -2.63 23.14
C LYS A 68 -19.71 -1.58 22.72
N GLY A 69 -18.49 -1.64 23.29
CA GLY A 69 -17.38 -0.78 22.90
C GLY A 69 -17.30 0.57 23.62
N ASN A 70 -16.26 1.34 23.29
CA ASN A 70 -15.90 2.58 23.99
C ASN A 70 -17.00 3.65 23.95
N GLU A 71 -17.72 3.77 22.84
CA GLU A 71 -18.78 4.76 22.67
C GLU A 71 -19.98 4.50 23.59
N ALA A 72 -20.41 3.24 23.71
CA ALA A 72 -21.48 2.84 24.63
C ALA A 72 -21.09 3.07 26.10
N ALA A 73 -19.85 2.76 26.47
CA ALA A 73 -19.32 3.04 27.81
C ALA A 73 -19.19 4.54 28.12
N ALA A 74 -18.80 5.35 27.13
CA ALA A 74 -18.76 6.81 27.23
C ALA A 74 -20.17 7.40 27.42
N ASN A 75 -21.16 6.87 26.68
CA ASN A 75 -22.56 7.26 26.84
C ASN A 75 -23.10 6.85 28.23
N LEU A 76 -22.84 5.62 28.69
CA LEU A 76 -23.28 5.16 30.01
C LEU A 76 -22.62 5.95 31.16
N LEU A 77 -21.36 6.36 31.03
CA LEU A 77 -20.70 7.27 31.95
C LEU A 77 -21.40 8.63 32.01
N LEU A 78 -21.70 9.21 30.84
CA LEU A 78 -22.28 10.55 30.75
C LEU A 78 -23.75 10.57 31.20
N ASP A 79 -24.51 9.52 30.89
CA ASP A 79 -25.90 9.38 31.35
C ASP A 79 -25.95 9.14 32.88
N LYS A 80 -25.03 8.37 33.46
CA LYS A 80 -24.89 8.27 34.93
C LYS A 80 -24.51 9.61 35.57
N PHE A 81 -23.67 10.42 34.91
CA PHE A 81 -23.24 11.74 35.40
C PHE A 81 -24.34 12.82 35.30
N ASP A 82 -25.07 12.91 34.19
CA ASP A 82 -26.14 13.92 34.00
C ASP A 82 -27.30 13.72 35.01
N ASN A 83 -27.51 12.49 35.48
CA ASN A 83 -28.47 12.11 36.53
C ASN A 83 -28.05 12.46 37.97
N LEU A 84 -26.84 13.03 38.21
CA LEU A 84 -26.41 13.38 39.57
C LEU A 84 -27.14 14.65 40.12
N PRO A 85 -27.61 14.63 41.38
CA PRO A 85 -28.63 15.57 41.89
C PRO A 85 -28.10 16.87 42.52
N GLN A 86 -26.88 17.34 42.22
CA GLN A 86 -26.32 18.56 42.82
C GLN A 86 -25.64 19.50 41.82
N GLU A 87 -25.69 20.81 42.13
CA GLU A 87 -24.86 21.82 41.50
C GLU A 87 -23.41 21.76 42.01
N GLY A 88 -22.45 22.27 41.24
CA GLY A 88 -21.02 22.23 41.59
C GLY A 88 -20.29 20.92 41.26
N LEU A 89 -20.94 19.94 40.64
CA LEU A 89 -20.30 18.68 40.23
C LEU A 89 -19.43 18.80 38.96
N TYR A 90 -19.78 19.71 38.03
CA TYR A 90 -19.03 19.91 36.77
C TYR A 90 -17.55 20.30 36.99
N PRO A 91 -17.19 21.25 37.90
CA PRO A 91 -15.78 21.54 38.20
C PRO A 91 -15.01 20.35 38.76
N LYS A 92 -15.64 19.53 39.63
CA LYS A 92 -15.01 18.29 40.13
C LYS A 92 -14.80 17.27 39.02
N PHE A 93 -15.79 17.04 38.16
CA PHE A 93 -15.67 16.15 37.01
C PHE A 93 -14.55 16.61 36.06
N TRP A 94 -14.47 17.91 35.78
CA TRP A 94 -13.41 18.48 34.94
C TRP A 94 -12.01 18.30 35.55
N GLN A 95 -11.85 18.56 36.86
CA GLN A 95 -10.59 18.27 37.57
C GLN A 95 -10.21 16.78 37.49
N CYS A 96 -11.18 15.87 37.56
CA CYS A 96 -10.92 14.43 37.40
C CYS A 96 -10.44 14.09 35.97
N VAL A 97 -11.03 14.72 34.96
CA VAL A 97 -10.61 14.58 33.55
C VAL A 97 -9.19 15.09 33.36
N GLU A 98 -8.87 16.32 33.80
CA GLU A 98 -7.53 16.91 33.72
C GLU A 98 -6.48 16.07 34.45
N GLN A 99 -6.75 15.63 35.68
CA GLN A 99 -5.85 14.75 36.44
C GLN A 99 -5.62 13.40 35.75
N SER A 100 -6.63 12.83 35.09
CA SER A 100 -6.50 11.60 34.30
C SER A 100 -5.79 11.79 32.95
N ALA A 101 -5.70 13.02 32.44
CA ALA A 101 -4.92 13.37 31.26
C ALA A 101 -3.43 13.53 31.59
N LEU A 102 -3.13 14.15 32.74
CA LEU A 102 -1.76 14.46 33.19
C LEU A 102 -1.01 13.27 33.83
N SER A 103 -1.73 12.25 34.30
CA SER A 103 -1.11 11.03 34.85
C SER A 103 -0.83 9.98 33.77
N GLY A 104 0.43 9.52 33.72
CA GLY A 104 0.84 8.31 33.01
C GLY A 104 0.55 7.06 33.86
N ASP A 105 0.16 5.95 33.22
CA ASP A 105 -0.29 4.76 33.92
C ASP A 105 0.87 3.99 34.61
N THR A 106 0.90 4.03 35.94
CA THR A 106 1.55 3.00 36.77
C THR A 106 0.48 2.10 37.38
N MET A 107 0.68 0.77 37.30
CA MET A 107 -0.25 -0.21 37.88
C MET A 107 0.18 -0.62 39.29
N GLU A 108 -0.59 -0.20 40.28
CA GLU A 108 -0.67 -0.90 41.57
C GLU A 108 -1.78 -1.96 41.51
N THR A 109 -1.48 -3.13 42.07
CA THR A 109 -2.36 -4.31 42.18
C THR A 109 -3.10 -4.32 43.51
N ASP A 110 -4.35 -4.78 43.53
CA ASP A 110 -5.02 -5.14 44.78
C ASP A 110 -5.99 -6.33 44.60
N ASN A 111 -6.30 -7.05 45.67
CA ASN A 111 -6.81 -8.43 45.64
C ASN A 111 -8.26 -8.63 46.13
N GLN A 112 -8.98 -9.57 45.48
CA GLN A 112 -10.11 -10.39 46.00
C GLN A 112 -11.41 -9.66 46.46
N GLU A 113 -12.58 -10.29 46.64
CA GLU A 113 -13.10 -11.63 46.24
C GLU A 113 -14.14 -11.46 45.06
N GLY A 114 -15.24 -12.21 44.82
CA GLY A 114 -15.84 -13.41 45.44
C GLY A 114 -17.29 -13.74 44.98
N PHE A 115 -17.70 -15.02 45.08
CA PHE A 115 -19.07 -15.58 44.92
C PHE A 115 -19.82 -15.38 43.56
N THR A 116 -20.92 -16.09 43.21
CA THR A 116 -21.18 -17.56 43.04
C THR A 116 -22.48 -17.79 42.21
N GLY A 117 -22.61 -18.94 41.52
CA GLY A 117 -23.88 -19.45 40.91
C GLY A 117 -24.06 -19.10 39.41
N SER A 118 -24.47 -19.98 38.48
CA SER A 118 -25.55 -21.01 38.36
C SER A 118 -26.91 -20.43 37.89
N ALA A 119 -27.70 -21.05 37.00
CA ALA A 119 -27.56 -22.17 36.04
C ALA A 119 -28.80 -22.22 35.07
N TYR A 120 -29.02 -23.32 34.31
CA TYR A 120 -30.24 -23.68 33.52
C TYR A 120 -30.51 -22.92 32.19
N GLN A 121 -31.22 -23.45 31.16
CA GLN A 121 -31.31 -24.83 30.58
C GLN A 121 -32.11 -24.83 29.24
N GLY A 122 -31.74 -25.71 28.28
CA GLY A 122 -32.59 -26.30 27.20
C GLY A 122 -33.28 -25.41 26.14
N GLU A 123 -33.99 -25.93 25.12
CA GLU A 123 -33.91 -27.25 24.42
C GLU A 123 -34.83 -27.29 23.15
N GLN A 124 -34.43 -28.03 22.08
CA GLN A 124 -35.30 -28.70 21.04
C GLN A 124 -36.30 -27.85 20.18
N ALA A 125 -36.88 -28.28 19.03
CA ALA A 125 -36.53 -29.24 17.95
C ALA A 125 -37.38 -29.01 16.65
N LEU A 126 -37.21 -29.89 15.64
CA LEU A 126 -37.76 -30.00 14.25
C LEU A 126 -39.29 -30.40 14.19
N PRO A 127 -40.02 -30.70 13.05
CA PRO A 127 -39.53 -31.27 11.75
C PRO A 127 -40.35 -31.20 10.39
N GLN A 128 -39.77 -31.75 9.29
CA GLN A 128 -40.40 -32.34 8.05
C GLN A 128 -41.13 -31.35 7.07
N ARG A 129 -41.59 -31.60 5.80
CA ARG A 129 -41.62 -32.64 4.70
C ARG A 129 -42.07 -31.92 3.36
N SER A 130 -42.25 -32.43 2.11
CA SER A 130 -41.91 -33.65 1.31
C SER A 130 -42.29 -33.52 -0.20
N ASN A 131 -41.54 -34.18 -1.10
CA ASN A 131 -41.93 -34.82 -2.40
C ASN A 131 -42.28 -34.02 -3.70
N SER A 132 -42.16 -34.74 -4.83
CA SER A 132 -42.36 -34.42 -6.27
C SER A 132 -43.49 -35.33 -6.88
N PRO A 133 -43.73 -35.58 -8.21
CA PRO A 133 -42.99 -35.34 -9.49
C PRO A 133 -43.85 -34.86 -10.72
N ASP A 134 -43.31 -34.80 -11.97
CA ASP A 134 -43.60 -35.74 -13.11
C ASP A 134 -43.04 -35.31 -14.51
N ARG A 135 -43.34 -36.03 -15.61
CA ARG A 135 -42.70 -35.96 -16.98
C ARG A 135 -43.68 -35.83 -18.18
N HIS A 136 -43.24 -35.30 -19.36
CA HIS A 136 -43.05 -36.07 -20.64
C HIS A 136 -42.78 -35.25 -21.96
N HIS A 137 -42.03 -35.90 -22.86
CA HIS A 137 -41.69 -35.67 -24.31
C HIS A 137 -42.88 -35.58 -25.30
N PRO A 138 -42.72 -35.50 -26.66
CA PRO A 138 -41.54 -35.40 -27.57
C PRO A 138 -41.63 -34.12 -28.47
N PRO A 139 -41.13 -34.00 -29.73
CA PRO A 139 -40.13 -34.72 -30.56
C PRO A 139 -38.95 -33.77 -31.00
N ASP A 140 -38.23 -33.78 -32.15
CA ASP A 140 -38.22 -34.56 -33.42
C ASP A 140 -36.80 -34.57 -34.11
N THR A 141 -36.73 -34.72 -35.45
CA THR A 141 -35.57 -35.11 -36.31
C THR A 141 -35.40 -34.19 -37.56
N ASP A 142 -34.41 -34.26 -38.47
CA ASP A 142 -33.32 -35.23 -38.69
C ASP A 142 -32.05 -34.71 -39.45
N ASN A 143 -30.95 -35.48 -39.34
CA ASN A 143 -29.72 -35.69 -40.16
C ASN A 143 -29.26 -34.79 -41.35
N THR A 144 -27.93 -34.52 -41.44
CA THR A 144 -26.99 -35.08 -42.48
C THR A 144 -25.50 -34.66 -42.29
N VAL A 145 -24.57 -35.41 -42.92
CA VAL A 145 -23.07 -35.43 -42.79
C VAL A 145 -22.49 -35.85 -44.17
N PRO A 146 -21.36 -35.30 -44.74
CA PRO A 146 -19.99 -35.85 -44.48
C PRO A 146 -18.71 -34.98 -44.71
N ASP A 147 -17.60 -35.46 -44.14
CA ASP A 147 -16.17 -35.50 -44.55
C ASP A 147 -15.49 -34.47 -45.47
N ASN A 148 -14.27 -34.03 -45.09
CA ASN A 148 -13.00 -34.51 -45.72
C ASN A 148 -11.65 -33.94 -45.15
N THR A 149 -10.64 -34.82 -45.11
CA THR A 149 -9.18 -34.74 -45.48
C THR A 149 -8.47 -33.38 -45.75
N THR A 150 -7.13 -33.17 -45.65
CA THR A 150 -5.90 -33.97 -45.32
C THR A 150 -4.66 -33.04 -45.17
N GLU A 151 -3.55 -33.55 -44.60
CA GLU A 151 -2.11 -33.25 -44.97
C GLU A 151 -1.53 -31.81 -44.80
N ALA A 152 -0.22 -31.54 -44.71
CA ALA A 152 1.00 -32.36 -44.49
C ALA A 152 2.18 -31.48 -43.96
N ASP A 153 3.35 -32.11 -43.73
CA ASP A 153 4.57 -31.58 -43.10
C ASP A 153 5.33 -30.47 -43.85
N ASN A 154 6.14 -29.70 -43.12
CA ASN A 154 7.64 -29.70 -43.13
C ASN A 154 8.14 -28.55 -42.21
N LEU A 155 9.14 -28.64 -41.32
CA LEU A 155 10.50 -29.25 -41.22
C LEU A 155 11.68 -28.33 -41.60
N GLN A 156 12.72 -28.45 -40.77
CA GLN A 156 14.13 -28.03 -40.89
C GLN A 156 14.58 -26.62 -40.47
N ASP A 157 15.48 -26.69 -39.48
CA ASP A 157 16.44 -25.70 -38.99
C ASP A 157 17.39 -25.16 -40.08
N PHE A 158 18.17 -24.13 -39.76
CA PHE A 158 19.64 -24.28 -39.68
C PHE A 158 20.28 -23.19 -38.79
N THR A 159 21.57 -23.38 -38.46
CA THR A 159 22.30 -22.72 -37.36
C THR A 159 23.37 -21.71 -37.82
N GLU A 160 23.94 -20.97 -36.84
CA GLU A 160 25.32 -20.44 -36.84
C GLU A 160 25.68 -19.29 -37.83
N SER A 161 26.70 -18.45 -37.63
CA SER A 161 27.63 -18.23 -36.49
C SER A 161 28.25 -16.81 -36.52
N SER A 162 29.02 -16.47 -35.48
CA SER A 162 30.06 -15.43 -35.28
C SER A 162 30.83 -14.89 -36.51
N SER A 163 31.59 -13.78 -36.50
CA SER A 163 32.60 -13.34 -35.49
C SER A 163 33.28 -11.99 -35.80
N GLN A 164 33.86 -11.33 -34.76
CA GLN A 164 35.01 -10.36 -34.79
C GLN A 164 34.79 -9.05 -35.60
N GLY A 165 35.52 -7.93 -35.42
CA GLY A 165 36.57 -7.39 -34.52
C GLY A 165 36.98 -6.02 -35.14
N GLU A 166 37.66 -5.01 -34.59
CA GLU A 166 38.32 -4.61 -33.33
C GLU A 166 39.12 -3.29 -33.71
N GLU A 167 39.88 -2.67 -32.80
CA GLU A 167 40.87 -1.56 -33.02
C GLU A 167 40.43 -0.07 -33.27
N ASP A 168 40.85 0.77 -32.30
CA ASP A 168 41.50 2.10 -32.33
C ASP A 168 40.85 3.46 -32.77
N LEU A 169 40.58 4.28 -31.74
CA LEU A 169 41.13 5.63 -31.40
C LEU A 169 41.70 6.55 -32.52
N PRO A 170 41.49 7.89 -32.47
CA PRO A 170 41.76 8.72 -31.26
C PRO A 170 40.81 9.93 -31.00
N ALA A 171 41.07 10.67 -29.92
CA ALA A 171 40.32 11.87 -29.50
C ALA A 171 41.08 13.19 -29.79
N PRO A 172 40.36 14.32 -29.98
CA PRO A 172 40.94 15.65 -29.83
C PRO A 172 40.18 16.61 -28.90
N ASN A 173 41.00 17.34 -28.13
CA ASN A 173 40.76 18.47 -27.23
C ASN A 173 39.66 19.51 -27.56
N SER A 174 38.97 19.90 -26.48
CA SER A 174 38.66 21.28 -26.01
C SER A 174 38.12 22.38 -26.93
N SER A 175 37.19 23.15 -26.34
CA SER A 175 36.86 24.56 -26.65
C SER A 175 36.41 24.85 -28.09
N ASP A 176 35.14 24.59 -28.37
CA ASP A 176 34.34 25.57 -29.10
C ASP A 176 32.87 25.59 -28.63
N SER A 177 32.17 26.70 -28.86
CA SER A 177 30.80 26.91 -28.38
C SER A 177 29.80 26.96 -29.55
N PRO A 178 28.93 25.94 -29.72
CA PRO A 178 28.22 25.73 -30.98
C PRO A 178 27.03 26.68 -31.17
N LYS A 179 27.30 27.89 -31.67
CA LYS A 179 26.31 28.67 -32.44
C LYS A 179 26.21 28.09 -33.86
N LEU A 180 25.33 27.11 -34.06
CA LEU A 180 24.94 26.66 -35.40
C LEU A 180 23.42 26.60 -35.55
N ARG A 181 22.90 27.46 -36.44
CA ARG A 181 21.51 27.44 -36.93
C ARG A 181 21.38 26.43 -38.08
N HIS A 182 20.16 25.93 -38.26
CA HIS A 182 19.60 25.38 -39.52
C HIS A 182 20.58 25.14 -40.68
N GLN A 183 21.00 23.89 -40.83
CA GLN A 183 21.00 23.18 -42.12
C GLN A 183 21.14 21.68 -41.89
N LEU A 184 20.01 20.98 -41.85
CA LEU A 184 19.92 19.54 -42.08
C LEU A 184 18.91 19.29 -43.20
N SER A 185 19.09 18.18 -43.92
CA SER A 185 18.51 17.94 -45.24
C SER A 185 17.01 17.65 -45.23
N THR A 186 16.37 18.01 -46.35
CA THR A 186 14.99 17.64 -46.66
C THR A 186 14.89 16.16 -47.09
N ASP A 187 14.67 15.27 -46.14
CA ASP A 187 14.01 13.99 -46.42
C ASP A 187 12.52 14.13 -46.06
N ASN A 188 11.63 13.74 -46.99
CA ASN A 188 10.20 14.02 -46.89
C ASN A 188 9.45 13.02 -45.98
N GLU A 189 9.80 12.98 -44.69
CA GLU A 189 8.84 12.51 -43.70
C GLU A 189 7.70 13.54 -43.57
N VAL A 190 6.45 13.09 -43.74
CA VAL A 190 5.28 13.96 -43.62
C VAL A 190 5.09 14.32 -42.15
N GLU A 191 5.40 15.57 -41.80
CA GLU A 191 5.40 16.09 -40.43
C GLU A 191 4.05 15.86 -39.73
N PHE A 192 4.00 14.87 -38.84
CA PHE A 192 2.78 14.52 -38.09
C PHE A 192 2.53 15.52 -36.95
N ASP A 193 1.86 16.62 -37.28
CA ASP A 193 1.34 17.55 -36.29
C ASP A 193 0.21 16.91 -35.46
N PHE A 194 0.59 16.28 -34.35
CA PHE A 194 -0.33 15.66 -33.43
C PHE A 194 -1.34 16.64 -32.81
N THR A 195 -1.07 17.96 -32.79
CA THR A 195 -1.97 18.97 -32.23
C THR A 195 -3.25 19.15 -33.07
N LYS A 196 -3.16 18.86 -34.37
CA LYS A 196 -4.32 18.77 -35.28
C LYS A 196 -5.19 17.54 -35.00
N SER A 197 -4.65 16.48 -34.38
CA SER A 197 -5.39 15.26 -34.02
C SER A 197 -6.16 15.35 -32.68
N LEU A 198 -5.91 16.39 -31.88
CA LEU A 198 -6.55 16.59 -30.58
C LEU A 198 -8.05 16.87 -30.71
N ARG A 199 -8.84 16.09 -29.97
CA ARG A 199 -10.30 16.21 -29.89
C ARG A 199 -10.69 17.51 -29.18
N LYS A 200 -11.91 18.02 -29.42
CA LYS A 200 -12.37 19.29 -28.82
C LYS A 200 -12.21 19.30 -27.29
N TYR A 201 -12.73 18.28 -26.61
CA TYR A 201 -12.63 18.18 -25.14
C TYR A 201 -11.17 18.11 -24.63
N GLN A 202 -10.20 17.71 -25.46
CA GLN A 202 -8.78 17.68 -25.09
C GLN A 202 -8.16 19.08 -25.16
N LYS A 203 -8.60 19.93 -26.09
CA LYS A 203 -8.22 21.35 -26.17
C LYS A 203 -8.87 22.14 -25.04
N ASP A 204 -10.17 21.95 -24.82
CA ASP A 204 -10.93 22.54 -23.71
C ASP A 204 -10.35 22.16 -22.32
N LEU A 205 -9.74 20.97 -22.20
CA LEU A 205 -9.05 20.51 -20.99
C LEU A 205 -7.63 21.09 -20.84
N ALA A 206 -6.92 21.36 -21.95
CA ALA A 206 -5.57 21.93 -21.93
C ALA A 206 -5.54 23.43 -21.62
N GLU A 207 -6.55 24.17 -22.11
CA GLU A 207 -6.63 25.64 -22.14
C GLU A 207 -6.14 26.36 -20.86
N PRO A 208 -6.50 25.98 -19.61
CA PRO A 208 -5.98 26.67 -18.43
C PRO A 208 -4.46 26.54 -18.26
N ALA A 209 -3.91 25.36 -18.54
CA ALA A 209 -2.47 25.14 -18.44
C ALA A 209 -1.70 25.87 -19.55
N LEU A 210 -2.27 26.03 -20.75
CA LEU A 210 -1.65 26.81 -21.84
C LEU A 210 -1.48 28.29 -21.49
N ARG A 211 -2.36 28.85 -20.65
CA ARG A 211 -2.21 30.22 -20.12
C ARG A 211 -1.16 30.36 -19.01
N GLY A 212 -0.57 29.27 -18.54
CA GLY A 212 0.35 29.25 -17.40
C GLY A 212 -0.32 29.06 -16.02
N ASP A 213 -1.63 28.78 -15.94
CA ASP A 213 -2.26 28.47 -14.65
C ASP A 213 -1.79 27.09 -14.13
N ASN A 214 -1.41 27.01 -12.85
CA ASN A 214 -1.22 25.72 -12.17
C ASN A 214 -2.56 24.97 -12.07
N THR A 215 -2.65 23.80 -12.70
CA THR A 215 -3.93 23.17 -13.07
C THR A 215 -3.94 21.66 -12.76
N VAL A 216 -5.07 21.14 -12.27
CA VAL A 216 -5.35 19.69 -12.24
C VAL A 216 -6.31 19.30 -13.37
N LEU A 217 -5.85 18.43 -14.26
CA LEU A 217 -6.61 17.83 -15.35
C LEU A 217 -7.35 16.57 -14.87
N VAL A 218 -8.69 16.60 -14.83
CA VAL A 218 -9.50 15.46 -14.37
C VAL A 218 -10.29 14.89 -15.55
N SER A 219 -9.95 13.68 -15.99
CA SER A 219 -10.70 12.98 -17.04
C SER A 219 -10.53 11.45 -16.97
N PRO A 220 -11.49 10.64 -17.43
CA PRO A 220 -11.48 9.18 -17.26
C PRO A 220 -10.23 8.45 -17.75
N THR A 221 -10.04 7.21 -17.29
CA THR A 221 -9.12 6.25 -17.90
C THR A 221 -9.51 6.03 -19.38
N GLY A 222 -8.55 6.18 -20.30
CA GLY A 222 -8.79 6.13 -21.75
C GLY A 222 -9.09 7.47 -22.44
N SER A 223 -9.29 8.58 -21.71
CA SER A 223 -9.57 9.91 -22.29
C SER A 223 -8.43 10.51 -23.13
N GLY A 224 -7.22 9.95 -23.04
CA GLY A 224 -6.02 10.46 -23.70
C GLY A 224 -5.22 11.50 -22.89
N LYS A 225 -5.26 11.48 -21.54
CA LYS A 225 -4.53 12.42 -20.66
C LYS A 225 -3.08 12.73 -21.10
N THR A 226 -2.28 11.72 -21.47
CA THR A 226 -0.90 11.94 -21.97
C THR A 226 -0.84 12.80 -23.23
N HIS A 227 -1.84 12.74 -24.12
CA HIS A 227 -1.90 13.62 -25.31
C HIS A 227 -2.13 15.08 -24.92
N VAL A 228 -2.96 15.31 -23.90
CA VAL A 228 -3.23 16.65 -23.36
C VAL A 228 -1.97 17.23 -22.72
N ALA A 229 -1.22 16.44 -21.95
CA ALA A 229 0.08 16.88 -21.43
C ALA A 229 1.13 17.08 -22.54
N ALA A 230 1.25 16.18 -23.52
CA ALA A 230 2.17 16.36 -24.64
C ALA A 230 1.93 17.69 -25.38
N TYR A 231 0.66 18.07 -25.56
CA TYR A 231 0.28 19.36 -26.13
C TYR A 231 0.65 20.54 -25.23
N ILE A 232 0.32 20.49 -23.94
CA ILE A 232 0.69 21.54 -22.97
C ILE A 232 2.21 21.73 -22.90
N ILE A 233 2.97 20.63 -22.92
CA ILE A 233 4.44 20.65 -22.89
C ILE A 233 5.00 21.29 -24.16
N ASP A 234 4.54 20.89 -25.34
CA ASP A 234 5.07 21.40 -26.61
C ASP A 234 4.77 22.89 -26.81
N GLU A 235 3.55 23.36 -26.49
CA GLU A 235 3.20 24.79 -26.53
C GLU A 235 3.97 25.61 -25.48
N HIS A 236 4.21 25.06 -24.28
CA HIS A 236 5.06 25.70 -23.26
C HIS A 236 6.52 25.81 -23.71
N LEU A 237 7.06 24.78 -24.37
CA LEU A 237 8.42 24.81 -24.94
C LEU A 237 8.52 25.83 -26.08
N LYS A 238 7.58 25.83 -27.04
CA LYS A 238 7.50 26.82 -28.14
C LYS A 238 7.49 28.26 -27.60
N LYS A 239 6.65 28.53 -26.61
CA LYS A 239 6.55 29.86 -25.98
C LYS A 239 7.87 30.29 -25.32
N LEU A 240 8.58 29.37 -24.65
CA LEU A 240 9.89 29.69 -24.09
C LEU A 240 10.93 29.94 -25.18
N GLU A 241 10.90 29.20 -26.29
CA GLU A 241 11.78 29.41 -27.45
C GLU A 241 11.51 30.77 -28.12
N GLU A 242 10.25 31.19 -28.26
CA GLU A 242 9.84 32.53 -28.70
C GLU A 242 10.31 33.64 -27.74
N GLU A 243 10.27 33.38 -26.42
CA GLU A 243 10.82 34.26 -25.38
C GLU A 243 12.37 34.22 -25.29
N GLY A 244 13.06 33.44 -26.13
CA GLY A 244 14.52 33.30 -26.15
C GLY A 244 15.11 32.52 -24.97
N LYS A 245 14.30 31.65 -24.34
CA LYS A 245 14.62 30.89 -23.12
C LYS A 245 14.69 29.38 -23.41
N THR A 246 15.51 28.66 -22.64
CA THR A 246 15.55 27.20 -22.66
C THR A 246 14.48 26.60 -21.74
N GLY A 247 13.62 25.74 -22.29
CA GLY A 247 12.66 24.97 -21.50
C GLY A 247 13.28 23.75 -20.83
N ASN A 248 12.93 23.55 -19.56
CA ASN A 248 13.27 22.37 -18.75
C ASN A 248 11.98 21.85 -18.10
N VAL A 249 11.52 20.67 -18.50
CA VAL A 249 10.24 20.08 -18.09
C VAL A 249 10.50 18.74 -17.44
N VAL A 250 10.01 18.53 -16.22
CA VAL A 250 10.12 17.24 -15.54
C VAL A 250 8.76 16.55 -15.51
N PHE A 251 8.68 15.37 -16.12
CA PHE A 251 7.49 14.54 -16.13
C PHE A 251 7.61 13.47 -15.04
N ILE A 252 6.91 13.69 -13.93
CA ILE A 252 6.94 12.86 -12.73
C ILE A 252 5.87 11.77 -12.81
N VAL A 253 6.30 10.51 -12.61
CA VAL A 253 5.45 9.32 -12.60
C VAL A 253 5.59 8.52 -11.31
N PRO A 254 4.55 7.79 -10.84
CA PRO A 254 4.62 7.03 -9.60
C PRO A 254 5.42 5.72 -9.69
N THR A 255 5.81 5.23 -10.88
CA THR A 255 6.57 3.97 -11.04
C THR A 255 7.62 4.05 -12.15
N VAL A 256 8.67 3.24 -12.07
CA VAL A 256 9.70 3.14 -13.13
C VAL A 256 9.12 2.57 -14.43
N THR A 257 8.15 1.64 -14.34
CA THR A 257 7.47 1.08 -15.53
C THR A 257 6.65 2.15 -16.28
N LEU A 258 6.08 3.13 -15.58
CA LEU A 258 5.50 4.31 -16.22
C LEU A 258 6.57 5.23 -16.83
N ALA A 259 7.76 5.32 -16.24
CA ALA A 259 8.80 6.21 -16.75
C ALA A 259 9.29 5.73 -18.13
N ASP A 260 9.40 4.41 -18.31
CA ASP A 260 9.61 3.79 -19.63
C ASP A 260 8.44 4.15 -20.58
N GLN A 261 7.20 3.83 -20.21
CA GLN A 261 6.00 3.97 -21.07
C GLN A 261 5.62 5.41 -21.45
N GLN A 262 5.65 6.35 -20.49
CA GLN A 262 5.31 7.76 -20.76
C GLN A 262 6.41 8.42 -21.59
N LYS A 263 7.70 8.06 -21.41
CA LYS A 263 8.79 8.50 -22.28
C LYS A 263 8.59 8.01 -23.72
N ASP A 264 8.25 6.74 -23.92
CA ASP A 264 7.95 6.21 -25.26
C ASP A 264 6.73 6.89 -25.89
N ARG A 265 5.66 7.13 -25.12
CA ARG A 265 4.45 7.82 -25.62
C ARG A 265 4.67 9.31 -25.91
N LEU A 266 5.54 9.99 -25.16
CA LEU A 266 5.94 11.38 -25.43
C LEU A 266 6.79 11.46 -26.70
N ILE A 267 7.68 10.49 -26.94
CA ILE A 267 8.44 10.39 -28.21
C ILE A 267 7.51 10.12 -29.40
N GLU A 268 6.48 9.28 -29.26
CA GLU A 268 5.49 9.03 -30.33
C GLU A 268 4.67 10.29 -30.67
N LEU A 269 4.34 11.12 -29.67
CA LEU A 269 3.51 12.31 -29.86
C LEU A 269 4.31 13.52 -30.33
N ILE A 270 5.42 13.84 -29.66
CA ILE A 270 6.23 15.05 -29.90
C ILE A 270 7.41 14.70 -30.82
N GLY A 271 7.14 13.95 -31.90
CA GLY A 271 8.14 13.18 -32.66
C GLY A 271 9.35 13.97 -33.17
N PHE A 272 9.14 15.22 -33.60
CA PHE A 272 10.22 16.11 -34.06
C PHE A 272 11.20 16.50 -32.94
N ARG A 273 10.80 16.42 -31.66
CA ARG A 273 11.65 16.66 -30.48
C ARG A 273 12.25 15.38 -29.88
N LYS A 274 12.34 14.27 -30.63
CA LYS A 274 12.82 12.95 -30.15
C LYS A 274 14.19 12.99 -29.44
N SER A 275 15.10 13.89 -29.83
CA SER A 275 16.40 14.11 -29.19
C SER A 275 16.34 14.88 -27.86
N TYR A 276 15.19 15.43 -27.48
CA TYR A 276 15.00 16.28 -26.30
C TYR A 276 14.19 15.60 -25.19
N ILE A 277 13.90 14.30 -25.30
CA ILE A 277 13.14 13.52 -24.31
C ILE A 277 14.05 12.44 -23.71
N SER A 278 14.44 12.63 -22.44
CA SER A 278 15.21 11.65 -21.68
C SER A 278 14.37 10.99 -20.57
N LYS A 279 14.93 9.94 -19.96
CA LYS A 279 14.35 9.26 -18.80
C LYS A 279 15.47 8.98 -17.82
N VAL A 280 15.26 9.31 -16.53
CA VAL A 280 16.23 9.01 -15.47
C VAL A 280 15.58 8.16 -14.37
N THR A 281 16.26 7.07 -14.02
CA THR A 281 15.90 6.14 -12.95
C THR A 281 17.07 5.97 -11.98
N GLY A 282 16.86 5.28 -10.85
CA GLY A 282 17.92 5.04 -9.86
C GLY A 282 19.04 4.08 -10.31
N ARG A 283 19.05 3.67 -11.58
CA ARG A 283 20.13 2.94 -12.26
C ARG A 283 20.86 3.76 -13.33
N ASP A 284 20.35 4.95 -13.65
CA ASP A 284 21.00 5.86 -14.60
C ASP A 284 21.92 6.85 -13.87
N LEU A 285 21.94 6.79 -12.54
CA LEU A 285 22.73 7.57 -11.59
C LEU A 285 23.71 6.62 -10.87
N ASP A 286 24.82 6.36 -11.53
CA ASP A 286 25.88 5.52 -10.99
C ASP A 286 26.71 6.25 -9.92
N ALA A 287 27.59 5.54 -9.21
CA ALA A 287 28.40 6.13 -8.14
C ALA A 287 29.25 7.29 -8.70
N GLY A 288 28.95 8.52 -8.27
CA GLY A 288 29.58 9.76 -8.77
C GLY A 288 28.84 10.47 -9.92
N VAL A 289 27.67 10.00 -10.37
CA VAL A 289 26.86 10.66 -11.42
C VAL A 289 25.60 11.29 -10.82
N SER A 290 25.62 12.61 -10.67
CA SER A 290 24.48 13.39 -10.17
C SER A 290 23.31 13.47 -11.15
N LEU A 291 22.11 13.80 -10.64
CA LEU A 291 20.95 14.02 -11.49
C LEU A 291 21.12 15.23 -12.42
N LEU A 292 21.76 16.29 -11.93
CA LEU A 292 22.03 17.49 -12.73
C LEU A 292 22.95 17.18 -13.91
N SER A 293 24.12 16.56 -13.65
CA SER A 293 25.05 16.18 -14.71
C SER A 293 24.41 15.22 -15.73
N LYS A 294 23.56 14.28 -15.28
CA LYS A 294 22.82 13.39 -16.19
C LYS A 294 21.81 14.13 -17.08
N MET A 295 21.10 15.12 -16.53
CA MET A 295 20.18 15.97 -17.30
C MET A 295 20.95 16.82 -18.32
N GLU A 296 22.05 17.46 -17.92
CA GLU A 296 22.92 18.26 -18.79
C GLU A 296 23.54 17.43 -19.93
N GLN A 297 24.11 16.26 -19.62
CA GLN A 297 24.64 15.31 -20.61
C GLN A 297 23.59 14.93 -21.66
N SER A 298 22.34 14.70 -21.22
CA SER A 298 21.25 14.31 -22.11
C SER A 298 20.75 15.45 -23.02
N ARG A 299 21.03 16.72 -22.67
CA ARG A 299 20.50 17.94 -23.32
C ARG A 299 18.97 17.94 -23.52
N ALA A 300 18.25 17.18 -22.71
CA ALA A 300 16.81 16.99 -22.85
C ALA A 300 16.00 18.14 -22.24
N CYS A 301 15.10 18.73 -23.03
CA CYS A 301 14.11 19.68 -22.54
C CYS A 301 12.98 19.01 -21.74
N ILE A 302 12.81 17.69 -21.87
CA ILE A 302 11.80 16.89 -21.17
C ILE A 302 12.49 15.68 -20.52
N THR A 303 12.49 15.61 -19.19
CA THR A 303 13.04 14.47 -18.44
C THR A 303 11.94 13.71 -17.70
N VAL A 304 11.77 12.42 -18.01
CA VAL A 304 10.79 11.54 -17.35
C VAL A 304 11.42 10.79 -16.19
N MET A 305 10.88 10.90 -14.97
CA MET A 305 11.47 10.27 -13.79
C MET A 305 10.45 9.96 -12.68
N THR A 306 10.86 9.18 -11.68
CA THR A 306 10.07 8.97 -10.46
C THR A 306 10.33 10.10 -9.43
N PRO A 307 9.38 10.44 -8.55
CA PRO A 307 9.48 11.60 -7.64
C PRO A 307 10.71 11.56 -6.73
N GLN A 308 11.16 10.37 -6.32
CA GLN A 308 12.33 10.23 -5.45
C GLN A 308 13.63 10.64 -6.14
N ILE A 309 13.72 10.52 -7.46
CA ILE A 309 14.90 10.95 -8.23
C ILE A 309 15.06 12.46 -8.13
N LEU A 310 13.98 13.22 -8.42
CA LEU A 310 14.01 14.68 -8.27
C LEU A 310 14.21 15.11 -6.80
N ILE A 311 13.60 14.41 -5.83
CA ILE A 311 13.82 14.71 -4.40
C ILE A 311 15.30 14.56 -4.04
N ASN A 312 15.98 13.50 -4.48
CA ASN A 312 17.41 13.34 -4.24
C ASN A 312 18.21 14.51 -4.84
N GLY A 313 17.96 14.87 -6.11
CA GLY A 313 18.65 16.00 -6.76
C GLY A 313 18.36 17.38 -6.13
N LEU A 314 17.21 17.56 -5.47
CA LEU A 314 16.89 18.75 -4.67
C LEU A 314 17.52 18.72 -3.26
N GLN A 315 17.88 17.53 -2.77
CA GLN A 315 18.50 17.28 -1.46
C GLN A 315 20.03 17.21 -1.50
N GLU A 316 20.63 17.27 -2.69
CA GLU A 316 22.06 17.00 -2.90
C GLU A 316 22.98 17.91 -2.09
N SER A 317 24.03 17.32 -1.51
CA SER A 317 24.90 17.99 -0.54
C SER A 317 25.89 18.94 -1.22
N ASP A 318 26.60 18.50 -2.26
CA ASP A 318 27.45 19.41 -3.06
C ASP A 318 26.56 20.44 -3.81
N PRO A 319 26.75 21.75 -3.56
CA PRO A 319 26.02 22.80 -4.27
C PRO A 319 26.18 22.79 -5.80
N LYS A 320 27.20 22.12 -6.35
CA LYS A 320 27.43 22.00 -7.80
C LYS A 320 26.49 21.01 -8.47
N ASP A 321 26.07 19.97 -7.76
CA ASP A 321 25.27 18.85 -8.29
C ASP A 321 23.78 18.95 -7.91
N ARG A 322 23.45 19.86 -6.98
CA ARG A 322 22.09 20.15 -6.54
C ARG A 322 21.29 20.92 -7.58
N ILE A 323 20.10 20.40 -7.89
CA ILE A 323 19.12 21.06 -8.75
C ILE A 323 18.44 22.20 -7.98
N GLU A 324 18.41 23.39 -8.57
CA GLU A 324 17.53 24.48 -8.10
C GLU A 324 16.11 24.26 -8.63
N MET A 325 15.08 24.33 -7.78
CA MET A 325 13.67 24.25 -8.23
C MET A 325 13.34 25.33 -9.28
N GLY A 326 13.95 26.51 -9.18
CA GLY A 326 13.82 27.61 -10.15
C GLY A 326 14.51 27.38 -11.51
N SER A 327 15.28 26.30 -11.67
CA SER A 327 15.82 25.86 -12.97
C SER A 327 14.83 25.01 -13.78
N ILE A 328 13.74 24.56 -13.15
CA ILE A 328 12.67 23.79 -13.79
C ILE A 328 11.57 24.78 -14.22
N SER A 329 11.12 24.66 -15.47
CA SER A 329 10.07 25.52 -16.03
C SER A 329 8.66 24.94 -15.86
N MET A 330 8.52 23.61 -15.88
CA MET A 330 7.25 22.91 -15.65
C MET A 330 7.49 21.55 -14.96
N ILE A 331 6.62 21.20 -14.02
CA ILE A 331 6.48 19.86 -13.44
C ILE A 331 5.10 19.31 -13.85
N VAL A 332 5.11 18.18 -14.56
CA VAL A 332 3.90 17.41 -14.88
C VAL A 332 3.81 16.20 -13.94
N LEU A 333 2.66 15.98 -13.32
CA LEU A 333 2.46 14.93 -12.31
C LEU A 333 1.37 13.95 -12.76
N ASP A 334 1.78 12.75 -13.18
CA ASP A 334 0.86 11.66 -13.53
C ASP A 334 0.28 10.99 -12.26
N GLU A 335 -1.00 10.62 -12.30
CA GLU A 335 -1.79 10.17 -11.12
C GLU A 335 -1.64 11.11 -9.91
N CYS A 336 -1.78 12.43 -10.13
CA CYS A 336 -1.51 13.48 -9.13
C CYS A 336 -2.40 13.45 -7.86
N HIS A 337 -3.45 12.62 -7.84
CA HIS A 337 -4.24 12.34 -6.64
C HIS A 337 -3.38 11.73 -5.49
N LYS A 338 -2.18 11.24 -5.81
CA LYS A 338 -1.19 10.71 -4.87
C LYS A 338 -0.38 11.79 -4.12
N THR A 339 -0.65 13.08 -4.30
CA THR A 339 0.02 14.16 -3.54
C THR A 339 -0.54 14.28 -2.12
N GLN A 340 -0.39 13.19 -1.34
CA GLN A 340 -0.89 13.02 0.02
C GLN A 340 0.26 12.80 1.01
N ARG A 341 0.08 13.21 2.27
CA ARG A 341 1.08 13.08 3.35
C ARG A 341 1.63 11.65 3.42
N GLY A 342 2.96 11.51 3.34
CA GLY A 342 3.66 10.21 3.37
C GLY A 342 3.94 9.57 2.00
N HIS A 343 3.41 10.12 0.91
CA HIS A 343 3.79 9.72 -0.46
C HIS A 343 4.84 10.68 -1.03
N PRO A 344 5.85 10.22 -1.80
CA PRO A 344 6.91 11.09 -2.33
C PRO A 344 6.41 12.29 -3.16
N TYR A 345 5.24 12.22 -3.80
CA TYR A 345 4.66 13.39 -4.48
C TYR A 345 4.44 14.56 -3.53
N TYR A 346 3.95 14.31 -2.32
CA TYR A 346 3.77 15.33 -1.30
C TYR A 346 5.11 15.86 -0.79
N THR A 347 6.14 15.01 -0.68
CA THR A 347 7.50 15.44 -0.32
C THR A 347 8.10 16.37 -1.38
N LEU A 348 8.01 16.00 -2.67
CA LEU A 348 8.44 16.85 -3.79
C LEU A 348 7.70 18.19 -3.79
N MET A 349 6.37 18.17 -3.64
CA MET A 349 5.60 19.41 -3.58
C MET A 349 5.80 20.20 -2.28
N LYS A 350 6.27 19.57 -1.18
CA LYS A 350 6.75 20.31 0.00
C LYS A 350 7.98 21.14 -0.37
N TYR A 351 8.97 20.59 -1.08
CA TYR A 351 10.13 21.37 -1.55
C TYR A 351 9.71 22.55 -2.46
N TYR A 352 8.74 22.35 -3.35
CA TYR A 352 8.15 23.42 -4.16
C TYR A 352 7.52 24.52 -3.27
N LEU A 353 6.68 24.13 -2.31
CA LEU A 353 5.97 25.08 -1.44
C LEU A 353 6.91 25.80 -0.46
N ASP A 354 7.90 25.09 0.08
CA ASP A 354 8.93 25.63 0.96
C ASP A 354 9.83 26.63 0.21
N GLN A 355 10.13 26.42 -1.08
CA GLN A 355 10.82 27.41 -1.93
C GLN A 355 9.93 28.62 -2.25
N LYS A 356 8.71 28.39 -2.71
CA LYS A 356 7.72 29.46 -3.02
C LYS A 356 7.48 30.39 -1.83
N ASN A 357 7.49 29.87 -0.61
CA ASN A 357 7.21 30.61 0.63
C ASN A 357 8.48 31.12 1.34
N ARG A 358 9.64 31.15 0.68
CA ARG A 358 10.87 31.75 1.25
C ARG A 358 10.70 33.25 1.50
N LYS A 359 11.50 33.77 2.43
CA LYS A 359 11.56 35.21 2.75
C LYS A 359 12.11 36.02 1.57
N GLU A 360 11.72 37.29 1.52
CA GLU A 360 12.24 38.26 0.56
C GLU A 360 13.78 38.29 0.56
N GLY A 361 14.39 38.43 -0.63
CA GLY A 361 15.84 38.37 -0.83
C GLY A 361 16.42 36.98 -1.13
N VAL A 362 15.59 35.91 -1.13
CA VAL A 362 15.98 34.57 -1.58
C VAL A 362 15.21 34.22 -2.87
N ASP A 363 15.76 33.33 -3.70
CA ASP A 363 15.05 32.84 -4.89
C ASP A 363 13.76 32.08 -4.52
N THR A 364 12.65 32.60 -5.01
CA THR A 364 11.28 32.08 -4.89
C THR A 364 10.72 31.55 -6.22
N ARG A 365 11.51 31.56 -7.31
CA ARG A 365 11.11 30.97 -8.60
C ARG A 365 10.75 29.50 -8.42
N VAL A 366 9.64 29.09 -9.04
CA VAL A 366 9.13 27.72 -9.06
C VAL A 366 8.47 27.42 -10.42
N PRO A 367 8.46 26.15 -10.88
CA PRO A 367 7.88 25.74 -12.16
C PRO A 367 6.36 25.91 -12.21
N GLN A 368 5.78 25.92 -13.41
CA GLN A 368 4.35 25.65 -13.56
C GLN A 368 4.04 24.20 -13.16
N VAL A 369 2.92 23.97 -12.47
CA VAL A 369 2.49 22.63 -12.03
C VAL A 369 1.25 22.17 -12.80
N VAL A 370 1.37 21.03 -13.50
CA VAL A 370 0.26 20.39 -14.23
C VAL A 370 0.04 19.00 -13.66
N GLY A 371 -0.96 18.86 -12.78
CA GLY A 371 -1.39 17.56 -12.28
C GLY A 371 -2.37 16.90 -13.24
N MET A 372 -2.34 15.57 -13.39
CA MET A 372 -3.37 14.83 -14.10
C MET A 372 -3.86 13.61 -13.31
N THR A 373 -5.16 13.31 -13.40
CA THR A 373 -5.73 12.14 -12.72
C THR A 373 -7.00 11.60 -13.40
N ALA A 374 -7.32 10.32 -13.14
CA ALA A 374 -8.63 9.75 -13.46
C ALA A 374 -9.74 10.18 -12.48
N SER A 375 -9.39 10.32 -11.21
CA SER A 375 -10.26 10.80 -10.12
C SER A 375 -9.37 11.32 -8.98
N PHE A 376 -9.86 12.23 -8.14
CA PHE A 376 -9.16 12.55 -6.89
C PHE A 376 -9.34 11.45 -5.83
N GLY A 377 -10.39 10.64 -5.95
CA GLY A 377 -10.94 9.86 -4.84
C GLY A 377 -11.64 10.75 -3.80
N THR A 378 -11.90 10.18 -2.63
CA THR A 378 -12.45 10.86 -1.45
C THR A 378 -11.62 10.60 -0.20
N GLY A 379 -10.56 9.80 -0.26
CA GLY A 379 -9.67 9.54 0.87
C GLY A 379 -10.38 8.81 2.01
N ARG A 380 -10.52 9.46 3.17
CA ARG A 380 -11.25 8.91 4.34
C ARG A 380 -12.51 9.71 4.69
N SER A 381 -13.01 10.50 3.74
CA SER A 381 -14.21 11.32 3.90
C SER A 381 -15.47 10.49 4.16
N ASN A 382 -16.33 10.99 5.04
CA ASN A 382 -17.63 10.41 5.41
C ASN A 382 -18.82 11.20 4.85
N SER A 383 -18.56 12.29 4.12
CA SER A 383 -19.57 13.11 3.45
C SER A 383 -19.01 13.74 2.15
N PRO A 384 -19.87 14.24 1.24
CA PRO A 384 -19.46 15.05 0.10
C PRO A 384 -18.68 16.32 0.51
N SER A 385 -19.01 16.94 1.64
CA SER A 385 -18.32 18.12 2.16
C SER A 385 -16.89 17.81 2.58
N ASP A 386 -16.67 16.65 3.20
CA ASP A 386 -15.32 16.18 3.53
C ASP A 386 -14.54 15.81 2.26
N ALA A 387 -15.20 15.22 1.26
CA ALA A 387 -14.58 14.93 -0.04
C ALA A 387 -14.16 16.22 -0.78
N LEU A 388 -14.98 17.28 -0.73
CA LEU A 388 -14.63 18.61 -1.24
C LEU A 388 -13.42 19.20 -0.51
N ASN A 389 -13.37 19.13 0.82
CA ASN A 389 -12.20 19.57 1.59
C ASN A 389 -10.94 18.76 1.24
N TYR A 390 -11.05 17.44 1.08
CA TYR A 390 -9.94 16.57 0.66
C TYR A 390 -9.41 16.90 -0.76
N ILE A 391 -10.29 17.26 -1.70
CA ILE A 391 -9.89 17.75 -3.02
C ILE A 391 -9.16 19.10 -2.90
N TYR A 392 -9.68 20.05 -2.13
CA TYR A 392 -8.97 21.31 -1.87
C TYR A 392 -7.62 21.10 -1.17
N GLU A 393 -7.52 20.16 -0.23
CA GLU A 393 -6.25 19.79 0.43
C GLU A 393 -5.24 19.16 -0.54
N THR A 394 -5.70 18.38 -1.52
CA THR A 394 -4.85 17.83 -2.59
C THR A 394 -4.36 18.94 -3.52
N CYS A 395 -5.25 19.84 -3.94
CA CYS A 395 -4.93 20.96 -4.82
C CYS A 395 -4.03 22.01 -4.15
N ALA A 396 -4.21 22.27 -2.84
CA ALA A 396 -3.31 23.07 -2.02
C ALA A 396 -1.92 22.46 -1.89
N SER A 397 -1.82 21.11 -1.87
CA SER A 397 -0.54 20.41 -1.92
C SER A 397 0.14 20.52 -3.28
N LEU A 398 -0.63 20.55 -4.38
CA LEU A 398 -0.14 20.71 -5.75
C LEU A 398 0.11 22.18 -6.16
N ASP A 399 -0.28 23.15 -5.34
CA ASP A 399 -0.43 24.57 -5.72
C ASP A 399 -1.27 24.82 -6.99
N ALA A 400 -2.15 23.86 -7.30
CA ALA A 400 -3.00 23.88 -8.49
C ALA A 400 -4.31 24.59 -8.17
N LYS A 401 -4.39 25.87 -8.55
CA LYS A 401 -5.52 26.76 -8.23
C LYS A 401 -6.67 26.69 -9.22
N ILE A 402 -6.50 25.93 -10.30
CA ILE A 402 -7.57 25.54 -11.23
C ILE A 402 -7.73 24.02 -11.19
N ILE A 403 -8.97 23.56 -11.10
CA ILE A 403 -9.36 22.18 -11.30
C ILE A 403 -10.18 22.18 -12.59
N GLN A 404 -9.72 21.45 -13.60
CA GLN A 404 -10.36 21.37 -14.92
C GLN A 404 -10.87 19.94 -15.15
N PRO A 405 -12.15 19.65 -14.83
CA PRO A 405 -12.79 18.41 -15.26
C PRO A 405 -13.12 18.47 -16.75
N VAL A 406 -13.05 17.33 -17.42
CA VAL A 406 -13.61 17.17 -18.77
C VAL A 406 -15.14 17.22 -18.72
N THR A 407 -15.75 17.94 -19.67
CA THR A 407 -17.21 17.88 -19.88
C THR A 407 -17.60 16.49 -20.36
N PHE A 408 -18.61 15.88 -19.72
CA PHE A 408 -19.03 14.50 -20.03
C PHE A 408 -20.06 14.43 -21.17
N ASP A 409 -19.75 15.10 -22.28
CA ASP A 409 -20.64 15.25 -23.43
C ASP A 409 -20.69 14.02 -24.36
N GLU A 410 -21.54 14.10 -25.39
CA GLU A 410 -21.66 13.06 -26.41
C GLU A 410 -20.36 12.83 -27.19
N ASP A 411 -19.47 13.83 -27.29
CA ASP A 411 -18.21 13.65 -28.02
C ASP A 411 -17.23 12.79 -27.22
N LEU A 412 -17.06 13.06 -25.92
CA LEU A 412 -16.27 12.20 -25.04
C LEU A 412 -16.82 10.75 -25.02
N GLN A 413 -18.15 10.59 -24.99
CA GLN A 413 -18.80 9.27 -24.94
C GLN A 413 -18.51 8.40 -26.17
N LYS A 414 -18.30 8.98 -27.37
CA LYS A 414 -17.91 8.21 -28.59
C LYS A 414 -16.58 7.48 -28.44
N TYR A 415 -15.69 7.95 -27.55
CA TYR A 415 -14.34 7.41 -27.36
C TYR A 415 -14.16 6.63 -26.05
N LEU A 416 -15.16 6.60 -25.16
CA LEU A 416 -15.11 5.90 -23.87
C LEU A 416 -15.97 4.64 -23.84
N ASN A 417 -15.34 3.47 -24.00
CA ASN A 417 -15.94 2.19 -23.62
C ASN A 417 -15.94 2.06 -22.09
N ILE A 418 -16.99 2.51 -21.41
CA ILE A 418 -17.19 2.28 -19.98
C ILE A 418 -17.70 0.85 -19.78
N PRO A 419 -17.09 0.03 -18.90
CA PRO A 419 -17.55 -1.33 -18.66
C PRO A 419 -18.89 -1.36 -17.93
N LYS A 420 -19.73 -2.34 -18.29
CA LYS A 420 -20.93 -2.66 -17.51
C LYS A 420 -20.52 -3.20 -16.14
N ASP A 421 -20.77 -2.42 -15.09
CA ASP A 421 -20.55 -2.83 -13.71
C ASP A 421 -21.67 -3.77 -13.25
N ILE A 422 -21.32 -5.05 -13.05
CA ILE A 422 -22.22 -6.13 -12.61
C ILE A 422 -22.36 -6.14 -11.08
N GLY A 423 -21.46 -5.46 -10.36
CA GLY A 423 -21.46 -5.39 -8.90
C GLY A 423 -20.96 -6.66 -8.19
N PRO A 424 -21.24 -6.77 -6.87
CA PRO A 424 -20.75 -7.84 -6.01
C PRO A 424 -21.60 -9.12 -6.12
N ILE A 425 -21.09 -10.11 -6.84
CA ILE A 425 -21.63 -11.48 -6.84
C ILE A 425 -21.13 -12.18 -5.56
N ILE A 426 -22.00 -12.20 -4.55
CA ILE A 426 -21.74 -12.88 -3.28
C ILE A 426 -22.29 -14.31 -3.35
N VAL A 427 -21.40 -15.30 -3.25
CA VAL A 427 -21.75 -16.73 -3.21
C VAL A 427 -21.75 -17.26 -1.77
N GLN A 428 -22.46 -18.35 -1.52
CA GLN A 428 -22.44 -19.03 -0.21
C GLN A 428 -21.25 -19.99 -0.09
N PRO A 429 -20.77 -20.30 1.13
CA PRO A 429 -19.75 -21.31 1.34
C PRO A 429 -20.21 -22.71 0.92
N ARG A 430 -19.22 -23.58 0.72
CA ARG A 430 -19.41 -25.03 0.59
C ARG A 430 -20.27 -25.56 1.74
N GLN A 431 -21.16 -26.50 1.44
CA GLN A 431 -21.98 -27.19 2.42
C GLN A 431 -21.28 -28.45 2.93
N VAL A 432 -20.51 -29.13 2.07
CA VAL A 432 -19.65 -30.25 2.44
C VAL A 432 -18.17 -29.84 2.30
N ASP A 433 -17.53 -29.61 3.44
CA ASP A 433 -16.11 -29.22 3.51
C ASP A 433 -15.32 -29.90 4.66
N PRO A 434 -15.06 -31.22 4.56
CA PRO A 434 -14.20 -31.93 5.51
C PRO A 434 -12.74 -31.41 5.54
N PHE A 435 -12.25 -30.76 4.48
CA PHE A 435 -10.90 -30.20 4.46
C PHE A 435 -10.77 -29.00 5.42
N THR A 436 -11.79 -28.14 5.50
CA THR A 436 -11.87 -27.11 6.54
C THR A 436 -11.82 -27.74 7.94
N SER A 437 -12.61 -28.79 8.21
CA SER A 437 -12.61 -29.47 9.52
C SER A 437 -11.24 -30.06 9.89
N ALA A 438 -10.57 -30.72 8.95
CA ALA A 438 -9.24 -31.30 9.17
C ALA A 438 -8.16 -30.23 9.46
N LEU A 439 -8.23 -29.06 8.82
CA LEU A 439 -7.37 -27.92 9.17
C LEU A 439 -7.68 -27.38 10.56
N GLU A 440 -8.96 -27.19 10.89
CA GLU A 440 -9.38 -26.63 12.17
C GLU A 440 -9.05 -27.54 13.37
N GLU A 441 -9.01 -28.86 13.18
CA GLU A 441 -8.55 -29.82 14.19
C GLU A 441 -7.04 -29.66 14.48
N VAL A 442 -6.20 -29.59 13.45
CA VAL A 442 -4.75 -29.37 13.65
C VAL A 442 -4.47 -27.99 14.26
N MET A 443 -5.20 -26.96 13.83
CA MET A 443 -5.13 -25.62 14.44
C MET A 443 -5.51 -25.64 15.92
N LYS A 444 -6.53 -26.42 16.32
CA LYS A 444 -6.91 -26.63 17.72
C LYS A 444 -5.78 -27.25 18.53
N THR A 445 -5.09 -28.28 18.01
CA THR A 445 -3.93 -28.88 18.70
C THR A 445 -2.77 -27.89 18.88
N ILE A 446 -2.57 -26.99 17.92
CA ILE A 446 -1.54 -25.92 18.01
C ILE A 446 -1.97 -24.84 19.02
N GLU A 447 -3.24 -24.45 19.06
CA GLU A 447 -3.80 -23.54 20.09
C GLU A 447 -3.67 -24.11 21.50
N GLU A 448 -3.92 -25.41 21.67
CA GLU A 448 -3.77 -26.13 22.95
C GLU A 448 -2.30 -26.18 23.39
N LYS A 449 -1.36 -26.42 22.46
CA LYS A 449 0.09 -26.26 22.72
C LYS A 449 0.44 -24.82 23.14
N ILE A 450 -0.05 -23.79 22.44
CA ILE A 450 0.20 -22.38 22.79
C ILE A 450 -0.30 -22.05 24.21
N ALA A 451 -1.49 -22.52 24.59
CA ALA A 451 -2.03 -22.34 25.93
C ALA A 451 -1.21 -23.08 27.02
N HIS A 452 -0.64 -24.24 26.68
CA HIS A 452 0.26 -25.00 27.55
C HIS A 452 1.61 -24.30 27.77
N GLU A 453 2.29 -23.84 26.70
CA GLU A 453 3.56 -23.10 26.81
C GLU A 453 3.39 -21.78 27.59
N LEU A 454 2.18 -21.21 27.58
CA LEU A 454 1.81 -20.03 28.35
C LEU A 454 1.36 -20.36 29.79
N ARG A 455 1.55 -21.60 30.26
CA ARG A 455 1.49 -22.04 31.68
C ARG A 455 0.25 -21.56 32.47
N GLY A 456 -0.90 -21.46 31.82
CA GLY A 456 -2.16 -21.02 32.44
C GLY A 456 -2.40 -19.51 32.45
N HIS A 457 -1.54 -18.69 31.85
CA HIS A 457 -1.84 -17.27 31.60
C HIS A 457 -3.07 -17.15 30.67
N SER A 458 -4.19 -16.67 31.20
CA SER A 458 -5.40 -16.41 30.39
C SER A 458 -5.22 -15.21 29.43
N TYR A 459 -4.30 -14.30 29.75
CA TYR A 459 -3.98 -13.10 28.98
C TYR A 459 -2.47 -12.84 28.96
N ILE A 460 -1.94 -12.32 27.85
CA ILE A 460 -0.59 -11.75 27.75
C ILE A 460 -0.73 -10.27 27.39
N GLY A 461 -0.40 -9.40 28.35
CA GLY A 461 -0.85 -8.00 28.31
C GLY A 461 -2.37 -7.93 28.26
N ASN A 462 -2.92 -7.29 27.22
CA ASN A 462 -4.37 -7.16 27.01
C ASN A 462 -4.94 -8.13 25.95
N VAL A 463 -4.20 -9.18 25.55
CA VAL A 463 -4.65 -10.15 24.55
C VAL A 463 -4.95 -11.49 25.21
N LYS A 464 -6.17 -12.01 25.01
CA LYS A 464 -6.58 -13.31 25.52
C LYS A 464 -5.82 -14.43 24.81
N VAL A 465 -5.32 -15.40 25.58
CA VAL A 465 -4.48 -16.49 25.05
C VAL A 465 -5.30 -17.53 24.29
N THR A 466 -6.54 -17.80 24.68
CA THR A 466 -7.45 -18.65 23.89
C THR A 466 -8.24 -17.81 22.89
N PRO A 467 -8.31 -18.21 21.60
CA PRO A 467 -9.05 -17.47 20.59
C PRO A 467 -10.57 -17.55 20.85
N ILE A 468 -11.26 -16.44 20.58
CA ILE A 468 -12.73 -16.31 20.69
C ILE A 468 -13.39 -16.00 19.34
N TYR A 469 -12.65 -16.20 18.25
CA TYR A 469 -13.04 -15.83 16.89
C TYR A 469 -13.01 -17.07 15.98
N PRO A 470 -13.92 -17.22 15.00
CA PRO A 470 -13.82 -18.27 14.00
C PRO A 470 -12.48 -18.22 13.28
N ARG A 471 -11.83 -19.37 13.05
CA ARG A 471 -10.44 -19.42 12.55
C ARG A 471 -10.32 -18.73 11.19
N SER A 472 -11.27 -18.96 10.30
CA SER A 472 -11.36 -18.30 8.98
C SER A 472 -11.62 -16.78 8.99
N SER A 473 -11.69 -16.11 10.16
CA SER A 473 -12.05 -14.69 10.27
C SER A 473 -10.85 -13.71 10.19
N PRO A 474 -11.10 -12.43 9.80
CA PRO A 474 -10.11 -11.36 9.95
C PRO A 474 -9.66 -11.16 11.41
N SER A 475 -10.59 -11.29 12.37
CA SER A 475 -10.31 -11.11 13.80
C SER A 475 -9.31 -12.13 14.35
N TYR A 476 -9.40 -13.38 13.90
CA TYR A 476 -8.42 -14.43 14.22
C TYR A 476 -7.03 -14.07 13.67
N THR A 477 -6.96 -13.55 12.45
CA THR A 477 -5.70 -13.02 11.86
C THR A 477 -5.05 -11.93 12.71
N THR A 478 -5.87 -11.00 13.24
CA THR A 478 -5.41 -9.93 14.13
C THR A 478 -4.98 -10.48 15.49
N TRP A 479 -5.69 -11.49 16.02
CA TRP A 479 -5.38 -12.15 17.28
C TRP A 479 -4.02 -12.86 17.24
N ILE A 480 -3.70 -13.69 16.22
CA ILE A 480 -2.37 -14.35 16.11
C ILE A 480 -1.25 -13.31 16.17
N ARG A 481 -1.39 -12.22 15.39
CA ARG A 481 -0.36 -11.18 15.28
C ARG A 481 -0.20 -10.40 16.58
N SER A 482 -1.31 -10.04 17.23
CA SER A 482 -1.27 -9.31 18.49
C SER A 482 -0.75 -10.19 19.63
N LEU A 483 -1.13 -11.48 19.69
CA LEU A 483 -0.58 -12.44 20.65
C LEU A 483 0.93 -12.60 20.43
N THR A 484 1.37 -12.82 19.19
CA THR A 484 2.81 -12.92 18.83
C THR A 484 3.58 -11.67 19.25
N GLU A 485 3.09 -10.47 18.93
CA GLU A 485 3.72 -9.21 19.34
C GLU A 485 3.79 -9.06 20.87
N LYS A 486 2.71 -9.42 21.58
CA LYS A 486 2.65 -9.33 23.05
C LYS A 486 3.56 -10.36 23.71
N CYS A 487 3.68 -11.58 23.18
CA CYS A 487 4.66 -12.57 23.62
C CYS A 487 6.09 -12.06 23.43
N ILE A 488 6.41 -11.39 22.31
CA ILE A 488 7.74 -10.81 22.07
C ILE A 488 8.05 -9.67 23.05
N ARG A 489 7.12 -8.74 23.26
CA ARG A 489 7.28 -7.65 24.24
C ARG A 489 7.43 -8.18 25.67
N ASN A 490 6.70 -9.24 26.02
CA ASN A 490 6.68 -9.86 27.35
C ASN A 490 7.59 -11.10 27.47
N ARG A 491 8.63 -11.22 26.64
CA ARG A 491 9.57 -12.37 26.64
C ARG A 491 10.21 -12.67 28.00
N ASN A 492 10.26 -11.71 28.92
CA ASN A 492 10.76 -11.91 30.28
C ASN A 492 9.85 -12.83 31.13
N ILE A 493 8.59 -13.03 30.75
CA ILE A 493 7.63 -13.93 31.42
C ILE A 493 7.92 -15.41 31.06
N ILE A 494 8.56 -15.67 29.92
CA ILE A 494 8.68 -17.00 29.31
C ILE A 494 10.14 -17.27 28.98
N SER A 495 10.84 -18.05 29.81
CA SER A 495 12.29 -18.23 29.70
C SER A 495 12.68 -19.50 28.91
N GLY A 496 13.88 -19.47 28.32
CA GLY A 496 14.52 -20.68 27.77
C GLY A 496 13.93 -21.22 26.46
N TYR A 497 13.68 -22.52 26.45
CA TYR A 497 13.26 -23.31 25.27
C TYR A 497 11.79 -23.05 24.90
N ASP A 498 10.93 -22.94 25.92
CA ASP A 498 9.49 -22.70 25.85
C ASP A 498 9.15 -21.50 24.96
N TYR A 499 9.93 -20.41 25.04
CA TYR A 499 9.75 -19.22 24.20
C TYR A 499 9.99 -19.50 22.70
N GLN A 500 10.95 -20.37 22.37
CA GLN A 500 11.20 -20.77 20.98
C GLN A 500 10.13 -21.76 20.49
N ASN A 501 9.63 -22.64 21.37
CA ASN A 501 8.54 -23.57 21.07
C ASN A 501 7.22 -22.81 20.79
N LEU A 502 6.85 -21.88 21.68
CA LEU A 502 5.71 -20.98 21.55
C LEU A 502 5.76 -20.19 20.22
N LEU A 503 6.90 -19.60 19.88
CA LEU A 503 7.05 -18.84 18.64
C LEU A 503 7.02 -19.71 17.38
N ALA A 504 7.43 -20.98 17.46
CA ALA A 504 7.26 -21.95 16.37
C ALA A 504 5.79 -22.38 16.22
N CYS A 505 5.07 -22.58 17.33
CA CYS A 505 3.64 -22.85 17.33
C CYS A 505 2.84 -21.67 16.74
N LEU A 506 3.19 -20.43 17.08
CA LEU A 506 2.56 -19.21 16.54
C LEU A 506 2.83 -19.03 15.02
N ASP A 507 4.05 -19.29 14.55
CA ASP A 507 4.36 -19.33 13.11
C ASP A 507 3.53 -20.38 12.38
N THR A 508 3.47 -21.59 12.96
CA THR A 508 2.68 -22.72 12.44
C THR A 508 1.20 -22.33 12.35
N LEU A 509 0.66 -21.68 13.38
CA LEU A 509 -0.73 -21.25 13.39
C LEU A 509 -1.02 -20.16 12.35
N GLU A 510 -0.08 -19.23 12.06
CA GLU A 510 -0.27 -18.25 10.98
C GLU A 510 -0.27 -18.92 9.59
N PHE A 511 0.56 -19.94 9.32
CA PHE A 511 0.52 -20.62 8.02
C PHE A 511 -0.64 -21.61 7.88
N TYR A 512 -1.06 -22.34 8.92
CA TYR A 512 -2.30 -23.14 8.86
C TYR A 512 -3.54 -22.26 8.68
N HIS A 513 -3.60 -21.11 9.37
CA HIS A 513 -4.62 -20.10 9.15
C HIS A 513 -4.62 -19.60 7.71
N ARG A 514 -3.45 -19.33 7.14
CA ARG A 514 -3.34 -18.91 5.73
C ARG A 514 -3.74 -20.01 4.75
N ALA A 515 -3.46 -21.27 5.04
CA ALA A 515 -3.96 -22.41 4.26
C ALA A 515 -5.49 -22.51 4.31
N LEU A 516 -6.10 -22.28 5.48
CA LEU A 516 -7.56 -22.20 5.63
C LEU A 516 -8.17 -21.04 4.81
N LEU A 517 -7.50 -19.87 4.78
CA LEU A 517 -7.93 -18.74 3.94
C LEU A 517 -7.75 -19.03 2.43
N ILE A 518 -6.66 -19.70 2.04
CA ILE A 518 -6.44 -20.15 0.66
C ILE A 518 -7.56 -21.12 0.27
N HIS A 519 -7.80 -22.16 1.07
CA HIS A 519 -8.86 -23.15 0.81
C HIS A 519 -10.26 -22.55 0.75
N ARG A 520 -10.55 -21.55 1.60
CA ARG A 520 -11.83 -20.84 1.59
C ARG A 520 -12.09 -20.16 0.25
N ASP A 521 -11.11 -19.43 -0.27
CA ASP A 521 -11.32 -18.58 -1.45
C ASP A 521 -10.91 -19.25 -2.79
N VAL A 522 -10.02 -20.26 -2.79
CA VAL A 522 -9.60 -21.07 -3.97
C VAL A 522 -9.70 -22.59 -3.69
N ARG A 523 -8.81 -23.45 -4.21
CA ARG A 523 -8.93 -24.92 -4.12
C ARG A 523 -8.26 -25.51 -2.87
N ALA A 524 -8.67 -26.73 -2.52
CA ALA A 524 -8.03 -27.51 -1.46
C ALA A 524 -6.62 -27.97 -1.86
N GLU A 525 -6.43 -28.28 -3.15
CA GLU A 525 -5.13 -28.56 -3.78
C GLU A 525 -4.12 -27.43 -3.53
N ASP A 526 -4.53 -26.17 -3.74
CA ASP A 526 -3.66 -25.00 -3.60
C ASP A 526 -3.28 -24.76 -2.15
N ALA A 527 -4.21 -24.98 -1.22
CA ALA A 527 -3.98 -24.88 0.22
C ALA A 527 -3.08 -26.00 0.76
N LEU A 528 -3.29 -27.24 0.31
CA LEU A 528 -2.47 -28.38 0.71
C LEU A 528 -1.05 -28.28 0.15
N LYS A 529 -0.89 -27.78 -1.09
CA LYS A 529 0.43 -27.45 -1.64
C LYS A 529 1.13 -26.37 -0.82
N TYR A 530 0.44 -25.28 -0.50
CA TYR A 530 0.98 -24.21 0.34
C TYR A 530 1.45 -24.71 1.71
N LEU A 531 0.75 -25.68 2.34
CA LEU A 531 1.20 -26.33 3.57
C LEU A 531 2.46 -27.18 3.38
N LYS A 532 2.60 -27.92 2.27
CA LYS A 532 3.82 -28.68 1.98
C LYS A 532 5.02 -27.75 1.82
N ASP A 533 4.87 -26.69 1.01
CA ASP A 533 5.90 -25.65 0.81
C ASP A 533 6.37 -25.01 2.15
N GLU A 534 5.45 -24.60 3.03
CA GLU A 534 5.79 -23.96 4.33
C GLU A 534 6.35 -24.93 5.37
N VAL A 535 5.86 -26.18 5.44
CA VAL A 535 6.40 -27.20 6.35
C VAL A 535 7.81 -27.63 5.93
N GLU A 536 8.10 -27.67 4.62
CA GLU A 536 9.45 -27.87 4.12
C GLU A 536 10.38 -26.70 4.50
N GLU A 537 9.98 -25.43 4.30
CA GLU A 537 10.80 -24.28 4.74
C GLU A 537 11.01 -24.27 6.27
N MET A 538 9.98 -24.61 7.06
CA MET A 538 10.10 -24.70 8.51
C MET A 538 11.14 -25.76 8.93
N ASN A 539 11.09 -26.95 8.32
CA ASN A 539 11.95 -28.09 8.67
C ASN A 539 13.45 -27.82 8.41
N ILE A 540 13.80 -26.92 7.47
CA ILE A 540 15.19 -26.48 7.22
C ILE A 540 15.85 -25.91 8.51
N ARG A 541 15.07 -25.33 9.43
CA ARG A 541 15.55 -24.67 10.64
C ARG A 541 16.04 -25.64 11.74
N LYS A 542 15.81 -26.96 11.58
CA LYS A 542 16.37 -28.08 12.39
C LYS A 542 16.17 -28.09 13.92
N ALA A 543 15.44 -27.14 14.50
CA ALA A 543 15.14 -27.09 15.93
C ALA A 543 14.25 -28.26 16.41
N ASP A 544 14.37 -28.68 17.67
CA ASP A 544 13.61 -29.82 18.21
C ASP A 544 12.09 -29.59 18.25
N CYS A 545 11.64 -28.40 18.65
CA CYS A 545 10.23 -28.01 18.60
C CYS A 545 9.60 -28.13 17.19
N ILE A 546 10.41 -27.91 16.15
CA ILE A 546 9.98 -28.03 14.74
C ILE A 546 9.78 -29.51 14.36
N LYS A 547 10.48 -30.46 14.99
CA LYS A 547 10.28 -31.90 14.75
C LYS A 547 8.88 -32.34 15.17
N GLU A 548 8.38 -31.85 16.32
CA GLU A 548 7.01 -32.12 16.77
C GLU A 548 5.96 -31.52 15.84
N LEU A 549 6.13 -30.25 15.44
CA LEU A 549 5.20 -29.55 14.55
C LEU A 549 5.17 -30.20 13.14
N THR A 550 6.33 -30.68 12.67
CA THR A 550 6.45 -31.46 11.43
C THR A 550 5.81 -32.84 11.55
N ALA A 551 5.90 -33.50 12.72
CA ALA A 551 5.22 -34.77 12.98
C ALA A 551 3.69 -34.61 13.03
N LEU A 552 3.19 -33.51 13.60
CA LEU A 552 1.76 -33.16 13.59
C LEU A 552 1.23 -32.95 12.16
N TYR A 553 2.00 -32.30 11.28
CA TYR A 553 1.67 -32.24 9.85
C TYR A 553 1.64 -33.64 9.22
N ARG A 554 2.70 -34.45 9.38
CA ARG A 554 2.78 -35.80 8.78
C ARG A 554 1.67 -36.74 9.25
N GLY A 555 1.20 -36.60 10.50
CA GLY A 555 0.05 -37.35 11.01
C GLY A 555 -1.29 -36.96 10.37
N SER A 556 -1.42 -35.69 9.96
CA SER A 556 -2.66 -35.13 9.37
C SER A 556 -2.64 -35.05 7.84
N GLU A 557 -1.48 -35.10 7.18
CA GLU A 557 -1.36 -35.02 5.71
C GLU A 557 -2.25 -36.04 5.00
N GLY A 558 -2.26 -37.30 5.46
CA GLY A 558 -3.10 -38.35 4.89
C GLY A 558 -4.60 -38.11 5.08
N GLU A 559 -5.03 -37.39 6.12
CA GLU A 559 -6.42 -36.92 6.30
C GLU A 559 -6.72 -35.79 5.32
N LEU A 560 -5.86 -34.77 5.27
CA LEU A 560 -5.99 -33.61 4.40
C LEU A 560 -6.09 -34.03 2.92
N GLU A 561 -5.24 -34.95 2.46
CA GLU A 561 -5.25 -35.49 1.09
C GLU A 561 -6.57 -36.24 0.78
N ARG A 562 -7.14 -36.98 1.75
CA ARG A 562 -8.47 -37.61 1.63
C ARG A 562 -9.63 -36.62 1.74
N ALA A 563 -9.49 -35.56 2.52
CA ALA A 563 -10.51 -34.54 2.73
C ALA A 563 -10.63 -33.64 1.50
N LYS A 564 -9.50 -33.28 0.89
CA LYS A 564 -9.37 -32.52 -0.36
C LYS A 564 -10.30 -33.07 -1.46
N HIS A 565 -10.28 -34.40 -1.66
CA HIS A 565 -11.11 -35.09 -2.66
C HIS A 565 -12.58 -35.31 -2.25
N ARG A 566 -12.96 -35.02 -0.98
CA ARG A 566 -14.33 -35.12 -0.46
C ARG A 566 -15.01 -33.75 -0.29
N THR A 567 -14.26 -32.66 -0.28
CA THR A 567 -14.78 -31.30 -0.23
C THR A 567 -15.36 -30.87 -1.59
N GLU A 568 -16.45 -30.10 -1.56
CA GLU A 568 -17.05 -29.52 -2.76
C GLU A 568 -16.11 -28.58 -3.53
N LYS A 569 -16.34 -28.44 -4.84
CA LYS A 569 -15.70 -27.39 -5.66
C LYS A 569 -15.91 -26.01 -5.03
N ASN A 570 -14.94 -25.11 -5.19
CA ASN A 570 -15.09 -23.75 -4.68
C ASN A 570 -16.16 -22.97 -5.49
N PRO A 571 -17.22 -22.45 -4.85
CA PRO A 571 -18.30 -21.72 -5.54
C PRO A 571 -17.87 -20.35 -6.08
N ILE A 572 -16.79 -19.74 -5.58
CA ILE A 572 -16.17 -18.56 -6.23
C ILE A 572 -15.63 -18.99 -7.60
N LEU A 573 -14.87 -20.08 -7.67
CA LEU A 573 -14.23 -20.55 -8.90
C LEU A 573 -15.25 -21.00 -9.94
N GLU A 574 -16.29 -21.74 -9.56
CA GLU A 574 -17.37 -22.10 -10.50
C GLU A 574 -18.10 -20.85 -11.04
N LYS A 575 -18.30 -19.81 -10.21
CA LYS A 575 -18.91 -18.54 -10.65
C LYS A 575 -18.00 -17.71 -11.56
N ILE A 576 -16.69 -17.72 -11.31
CA ILE A 576 -15.68 -17.12 -12.20
C ILE A 576 -15.66 -17.87 -13.53
N LYS A 577 -15.65 -19.21 -13.49
CA LYS A 577 -15.70 -20.08 -14.67
C LYS A 577 -16.94 -19.82 -15.52
N GLU A 578 -18.13 -19.74 -14.94
CA GLU A 578 -19.36 -19.39 -15.66
C GLU A 578 -19.19 -18.10 -16.50
N ARG A 579 -18.58 -17.05 -15.91
CA ARG A 579 -18.38 -15.76 -16.58
C ARG A 579 -17.27 -15.78 -17.63
N LEU A 580 -16.21 -16.55 -17.42
CA LEU A 580 -15.19 -16.81 -18.43
C LEU A 580 -15.79 -17.58 -19.61
N VAL A 581 -16.44 -18.71 -19.33
CA VAL A 581 -17.10 -19.57 -20.32
C VAL A 581 -18.10 -18.78 -21.17
N ALA A 582 -18.98 -17.99 -20.55
CA ALA A 582 -19.94 -17.15 -21.26
C ALA A 582 -19.29 -16.04 -22.11
N THR A 583 -18.12 -15.52 -21.69
CA THR A 583 -17.41 -14.47 -22.42
C THR A 583 -16.67 -15.05 -23.63
N PHE A 584 -15.87 -16.08 -23.43
CA PHE A 584 -15.03 -16.67 -24.47
C PHE A 584 -15.84 -17.47 -25.50
N LYS A 585 -16.94 -18.15 -25.10
CA LYS A 585 -17.89 -18.75 -26.07
C LYS A 585 -18.61 -17.69 -26.93
N ARG A 586 -18.89 -16.50 -26.39
CA ARG A 586 -19.51 -15.39 -27.14
C ARG A 586 -18.52 -14.67 -28.05
N LYS A 587 -17.26 -14.57 -27.64
CA LYS A 587 -16.19 -13.88 -28.36
C LYS A 587 -14.82 -14.52 -28.02
N PRO A 588 -14.28 -15.42 -28.87
CA PRO A 588 -13.04 -16.15 -28.57
C PRO A 588 -11.79 -15.27 -28.47
N ASP A 589 -11.67 -14.20 -29.26
CA ASP A 589 -10.57 -13.21 -29.17
C ASP A 589 -10.70 -12.23 -27.99
N SER A 590 -11.49 -12.59 -26.97
CA SER A 590 -11.63 -11.78 -25.76
C SER A 590 -10.34 -11.75 -24.94
N LYS A 591 -10.09 -10.62 -24.26
CA LYS A 591 -9.04 -10.50 -23.24
C LYS A 591 -9.65 -10.27 -21.86
N ALA A 592 -9.15 -10.98 -20.86
CA ALA A 592 -9.65 -10.94 -19.48
C ALA A 592 -8.57 -10.54 -18.47
N LEU A 593 -8.98 -9.87 -17.40
CA LEU A 593 -8.12 -9.54 -16.25
C LEU A 593 -8.77 -10.07 -14.98
N LEU A 594 -8.08 -10.97 -14.27
CA LEU A 594 -8.47 -11.58 -13.01
C LEU A 594 -7.55 -11.06 -11.89
N MET A 595 -8.07 -10.13 -11.09
CA MET A 595 -7.33 -9.49 -9.99
C MET A 595 -7.65 -10.11 -8.64
N THR A 596 -6.63 -10.33 -7.83
CA THR A 596 -6.72 -10.90 -6.48
C THR A 596 -5.81 -10.16 -5.48
N SER A 597 -5.87 -10.52 -4.21
CA SER A 597 -5.25 -9.79 -3.10
C SER A 597 -3.83 -10.24 -2.71
N THR A 598 -3.40 -11.46 -3.07
CA THR A 598 -2.07 -11.99 -2.67
C THR A 598 -1.37 -12.77 -3.80
N ILE A 599 -0.07 -12.99 -3.62
CA ILE A 599 0.76 -13.76 -4.56
C ILE A 599 0.32 -15.23 -4.60
N GLU A 600 -0.05 -15.81 -3.46
CA GLU A 600 -0.47 -17.22 -3.37
C GLU A 600 -1.76 -17.45 -4.17
N TYR A 601 -2.73 -16.53 -4.07
CA TYR A 601 -3.92 -16.57 -4.93
C TYR A 601 -3.57 -16.42 -6.41
N THR A 602 -2.56 -15.65 -6.80
CA THR A 602 -2.15 -15.62 -8.23
C THR A 602 -1.58 -16.96 -8.70
N LYS A 603 -0.82 -17.67 -7.87
CA LYS A 603 -0.32 -19.02 -8.19
C LYS A 603 -1.49 -20.00 -8.35
N ALA A 604 -2.37 -20.05 -7.36
CA ALA A 604 -3.55 -20.91 -7.32
C ALA A 604 -4.50 -20.70 -8.52
N LEU A 605 -4.87 -19.45 -8.79
CA LEU A 605 -5.78 -19.11 -9.88
C LEU A 605 -5.17 -19.37 -11.27
N THR A 606 -3.83 -19.24 -11.42
CA THR A 606 -3.14 -19.59 -12.67
C THR A 606 -3.22 -21.10 -12.92
N ALA A 607 -2.77 -21.90 -11.95
CA ALA A 607 -2.81 -23.36 -12.03
C ALA A 607 -4.24 -23.91 -12.24
N TRP A 608 -5.24 -23.35 -11.56
CA TRP A 608 -6.64 -23.71 -11.79
C TRP A 608 -7.11 -23.48 -13.23
N ILE A 609 -6.69 -22.40 -13.90
CA ILE A 609 -7.04 -22.13 -15.30
C ILE A 609 -6.32 -23.10 -16.25
N GLU A 610 -5.06 -23.47 -15.95
CA GLU A 610 -4.25 -24.43 -16.73
C GLU A 610 -4.77 -25.87 -16.63
N GLU A 611 -5.36 -26.22 -15.49
CA GLU A 611 -5.88 -27.55 -15.15
C GLU A 611 -7.36 -27.76 -15.53
N ASP A 612 -8.21 -26.72 -15.52
CA ASP A 612 -9.64 -26.88 -15.85
C ASP A 612 -9.86 -27.19 -17.33
N ARG A 613 -10.42 -28.37 -17.59
CA ARG A 613 -10.62 -28.91 -18.95
C ARG A 613 -11.51 -28.04 -19.85
N GLU A 614 -12.47 -27.29 -19.30
CA GLU A 614 -13.35 -26.45 -20.13
C GLU A 614 -12.70 -25.10 -20.44
N LEU A 615 -12.01 -24.48 -19.47
CA LEU A 615 -11.25 -23.26 -19.72
C LEU A 615 -10.13 -23.53 -20.75
N LYS A 616 -9.44 -24.66 -20.62
CA LYS A 616 -8.44 -25.12 -21.59
C LYS A 616 -9.03 -25.44 -22.97
N ALA A 617 -10.21 -26.07 -23.03
CA ALA A 617 -10.90 -26.33 -24.31
C ALA A 617 -11.42 -25.05 -25.00
N LEU A 618 -11.60 -23.96 -24.26
CA LEU A 618 -11.88 -22.62 -24.80
C LEU A 618 -10.61 -21.84 -25.17
N GLY A 619 -9.43 -22.45 -25.07
CA GLY A 619 -8.15 -21.83 -25.41
C GLY A 619 -7.72 -20.74 -24.42
N LEU A 620 -8.18 -20.77 -23.16
CA LEU A 620 -7.65 -19.83 -22.16
C LEU A 620 -6.21 -20.21 -21.80
N VAL A 621 -5.32 -19.23 -21.96
CA VAL A 621 -3.90 -19.31 -21.60
C VAL A 621 -3.62 -18.19 -20.59
N PRO A 622 -3.31 -18.52 -19.33
CA PRO A 622 -3.10 -17.52 -18.29
C PRO A 622 -1.67 -16.97 -18.28
N GLY A 623 -1.53 -15.66 -18.11
CA GLY A 623 -0.28 -15.01 -17.73
C GLY A 623 -0.34 -14.50 -16.30
N ARG A 624 0.64 -14.84 -15.46
CA ARG A 624 0.72 -14.38 -14.06
C ARG A 624 1.47 -13.05 -13.96
N VAL A 625 0.98 -12.09 -13.18
CA VAL A 625 1.66 -10.79 -12.94
C VAL A 625 1.63 -10.42 -11.45
N THR A 626 2.81 -10.27 -10.85
CA THR A 626 2.97 -9.96 -9.41
C THR A 626 3.96 -8.83 -9.17
N GLY A 627 4.01 -8.28 -7.95
CA GLY A 627 4.82 -7.10 -7.63
C GLY A 627 6.30 -7.40 -7.44
N VAL A 628 7.13 -6.36 -7.33
CA VAL A 628 8.60 -6.45 -7.09
C VAL A 628 8.96 -7.13 -5.75
N ARG A 629 7.97 -7.42 -4.90
CA ARG A 629 8.11 -8.20 -3.65
C ARG A 629 7.90 -9.70 -3.83
N ASP A 630 7.52 -10.16 -5.02
CA ASP A 630 7.47 -11.59 -5.35
C ASP A 630 8.85 -12.04 -5.85
N PRO A 631 9.58 -12.89 -5.10
CA PRO A 631 10.88 -13.40 -5.55
C PRO A 631 10.74 -14.33 -6.76
N SER A 632 9.53 -14.79 -7.11
CA SER A 632 9.25 -15.60 -8.30
C SER A 632 8.84 -14.79 -9.54
N MET A 633 9.16 -13.48 -9.61
CA MET A 633 8.96 -12.67 -10.81
C MET A 633 9.86 -11.42 -10.91
N SER A 634 10.89 -11.49 -11.76
CA SER A 634 11.78 -10.38 -12.14
C SER A 634 11.07 -9.25 -12.91
N LYS A 635 11.77 -8.15 -13.24
CA LYS A 635 11.23 -7.13 -14.18
C LYS A 635 11.07 -7.69 -15.59
N MET A 636 12.00 -8.55 -16.04
CA MET A 636 12.03 -9.08 -17.39
C MET A 636 10.83 -9.99 -17.66
N GLU A 637 10.61 -11.02 -16.83
CA GLU A 637 9.47 -11.95 -16.96
C GLU A 637 8.12 -11.22 -16.91
N ARG A 638 7.99 -10.21 -16.02
CA ARG A 638 6.77 -9.39 -15.94
C ARG A 638 6.49 -8.61 -17.22
N ASN A 639 7.53 -8.08 -17.88
CA ASN A 639 7.38 -7.42 -19.16
C ASN A 639 7.00 -8.44 -20.25
N THR A 640 7.71 -9.57 -20.33
CA THR A 640 7.42 -10.66 -21.29
C THR A 640 5.96 -11.12 -21.20
N VAL A 641 5.42 -11.35 -19.99
CA VAL A 641 4.01 -11.74 -19.81
C VAL A 641 3.03 -10.64 -20.26
N LEU A 642 3.37 -9.36 -20.11
CA LEU A 642 2.55 -8.25 -20.60
C LEU A 642 2.62 -8.10 -22.12
N ASP A 643 3.77 -8.37 -22.74
CA ASP A 643 3.94 -8.37 -24.19
C ASP A 643 3.29 -9.59 -24.85
N ASP A 644 3.36 -10.75 -24.21
CA ASP A 644 2.63 -11.94 -24.61
C ASP A 644 1.10 -11.73 -24.51
N PHE A 645 0.63 -10.96 -23.52
CA PHE A 645 -0.78 -10.54 -23.43
C PHE A 645 -1.17 -9.48 -24.46
N ARG A 646 -0.27 -8.55 -24.82
CA ARG A 646 -0.48 -7.61 -25.94
C ARG A 646 -0.63 -8.38 -27.24
N ASN A 647 0.29 -9.29 -27.51
CA ASN A 647 0.36 -10.11 -28.73
C ASN A 647 -0.65 -11.27 -28.77
N GLY A 648 -1.33 -11.56 -27.65
CA GLY A 648 -2.42 -12.55 -27.60
C GLY A 648 -1.99 -14.01 -27.39
N LYS A 649 -0.70 -14.27 -27.14
CA LYS A 649 -0.19 -15.59 -26.72
C LYS A 649 -0.80 -16.04 -25.39
N CYS A 650 -1.09 -15.09 -24.49
CA CYS A 650 -1.98 -15.28 -23.36
C CYS A 650 -3.19 -14.33 -23.48
N ASN A 651 -4.34 -14.76 -22.98
CA ASN A 651 -5.63 -14.07 -23.16
C ASN A 651 -6.38 -13.83 -21.83
N ILE A 652 -5.87 -14.35 -20.71
CA ILE A 652 -6.27 -13.95 -19.36
C ILE A 652 -5.03 -13.62 -18.52
N LEU A 653 -5.04 -12.47 -17.83
CA LEU A 653 -4.00 -12.13 -16.86
C LEU A 653 -4.48 -12.31 -15.43
N VAL A 654 -3.69 -13.03 -14.63
CA VAL A 654 -3.92 -13.28 -13.20
C VAL A 654 -2.96 -12.42 -12.39
N SER A 655 -3.47 -11.44 -11.63
CA SER A 655 -2.64 -10.38 -11.06
C SER A 655 -3.00 -10.00 -9.62
N THR A 656 -2.00 -9.50 -8.88
CA THR A 656 -2.26 -8.68 -7.68
C THR A 656 -2.62 -7.24 -8.09
N ASN A 657 -2.60 -6.29 -7.15
CA ASN A 657 -2.85 -4.86 -7.40
C ASN A 657 -1.82 -4.16 -8.32
N VAL A 658 -0.81 -4.85 -8.86
CA VAL A 658 0.17 -4.28 -9.80
C VAL A 658 -0.49 -3.69 -11.05
N LEU A 659 -1.53 -4.35 -11.57
CA LEU A 659 -2.27 -3.87 -12.75
C LEU A 659 -3.44 -2.94 -12.40
N GLN A 660 -3.57 -2.53 -11.14
CA GLN A 660 -4.51 -1.46 -10.74
C GLN A 660 -4.16 -0.17 -11.50
N GLU A 661 -2.89 0.24 -11.45
CA GLU A 661 -2.42 1.57 -11.85
C GLU A 661 -1.19 1.50 -12.76
N GLY A 662 -0.91 2.57 -13.51
CA GLY A 662 0.44 2.83 -14.02
C GLY A 662 1.10 1.77 -14.92
N ILE A 663 0.31 1.05 -15.71
CA ILE A 663 0.78 0.17 -16.78
C ILE A 663 -0.19 0.35 -17.95
N ASP A 664 0.28 0.67 -19.16
CA ASP A 664 -0.59 0.60 -20.35
C ASP A 664 -0.88 -0.85 -20.73
N PHE A 665 -2.16 -1.10 -21.00
CA PHE A 665 -2.78 -2.39 -20.80
C PHE A 665 -3.79 -2.69 -21.90
N PRO A 666 -3.73 -3.85 -22.58
CA PRO A 666 -4.71 -4.23 -23.61
C PRO A 666 -6.15 -4.07 -23.13
N ALA A 667 -7.03 -3.65 -24.04
CA ALA A 667 -8.43 -3.42 -23.73
C ALA A 667 -9.15 -4.75 -23.39
N CYS A 668 -9.48 -4.96 -22.11
CA CYS A 668 -10.18 -6.17 -21.70
C CYS A 668 -11.69 -6.11 -21.98
N ASN A 669 -12.24 -7.28 -22.31
CA ASN A 669 -13.67 -7.56 -22.39
C ASN A 669 -14.26 -7.91 -21.02
N LEU A 670 -13.43 -8.45 -20.11
CA LEU A 670 -13.87 -8.86 -18.78
C LEU A 670 -12.85 -8.49 -17.71
N VAL A 671 -13.30 -7.85 -16.63
CA VAL A 671 -12.51 -7.59 -15.42
C VAL A 671 -13.16 -8.25 -14.22
N ILE A 672 -12.49 -9.24 -13.65
CA ILE A 672 -12.95 -10.01 -12.50
C ILE A 672 -12.10 -9.63 -11.28
N ARG A 673 -12.74 -9.16 -10.21
CA ARG A 673 -12.14 -9.02 -8.88
C ARG A 673 -12.44 -10.28 -8.07
N HIS A 674 -11.44 -11.11 -7.84
CA HIS A 674 -11.51 -12.27 -6.94
C HIS A 674 -11.18 -11.81 -5.51
N ILE A 675 -12.19 -11.79 -4.63
CA ILE A 675 -12.20 -11.31 -3.21
C ILE A 675 -11.60 -9.92 -2.94
N TYR A 676 -11.09 -9.25 -3.97
CA TYR A 676 -10.25 -8.07 -3.90
C TYR A 676 -11.10 -6.81 -4.12
N VAL A 677 -11.22 -6.02 -3.05
CA VAL A 677 -11.88 -4.71 -3.09
C VAL A 677 -10.78 -3.67 -2.86
N PRO A 678 -10.44 -2.85 -3.87
CA PRO A 678 -9.52 -1.71 -3.70
C PRO A 678 -10.21 -0.57 -2.93
N ASN A 679 -9.55 0.60 -2.82
CA ASN A 679 -10.22 1.86 -2.49
C ASN A 679 -10.95 2.44 -3.72
N GLU A 680 -11.57 3.61 -3.57
CA GLU A 680 -12.40 4.22 -4.61
C GLU A 680 -11.61 4.58 -5.89
N THR A 681 -10.37 5.09 -5.78
CA THR A 681 -9.53 5.37 -6.96
C THR A 681 -9.16 4.09 -7.70
N GLY A 682 -8.73 3.06 -6.95
CA GLY A 682 -8.40 1.75 -7.49
C GLY A 682 -9.61 1.05 -8.12
N HIS A 683 -10.82 1.24 -7.59
CA HIS A 683 -12.06 0.72 -8.18
C HIS A 683 -12.28 1.30 -9.59
N THR A 684 -12.22 2.63 -9.73
CA THR A 684 -12.33 3.32 -11.03
C THR A 684 -11.19 2.93 -11.99
N GLN A 685 -9.95 2.85 -11.52
CA GLN A 685 -8.78 2.48 -12.36
C GLN A 685 -8.87 1.02 -12.86
N VAL A 686 -9.27 0.07 -11.99
CA VAL A 686 -9.47 -1.34 -12.34
C VAL A 686 -10.63 -1.53 -13.32
N LYS A 687 -11.76 -0.84 -13.10
CA LYS A 687 -12.85 -0.76 -14.08
C LYS A 687 -12.32 -0.23 -15.43
N GLY A 688 -11.48 0.81 -15.41
CA GLY A 688 -10.82 1.38 -16.60
C GLY A 688 -9.93 0.43 -17.42
N ARG A 689 -9.62 -0.79 -16.94
CA ARG A 689 -8.97 -1.85 -17.72
C ARG A 689 -9.94 -2.55 -18.68
N GLY A 690 -11.22 -2.61 -18.32
CA GLY A 690 -12.31 -3.15 -19.12
C GLY A 690 -12.76 -2.16 -20.20
N ARG A 691 -11.86 -1.78 -21.12
CA ARG A 691 -12.07 -0.71 -22.12
C ARG A 691 -12.36 -1.21 -23.54
N ALA A 692 -12.71 -2.48 -23.72
CA ALA A 692 -13.24 -3.00 -24.98
C ALA A 692 -14.74 -2.70 -25.13
N LYS A 693 -15.28 -2.65 -26.36
CA LYS A 693 -16.71 -2.40 -26.59
C LYS A 693 -17.56 -3.53 -26.01
N GLY A 694 -18.52 -3.20 -25.15
CA GLY A 694 -19.37 -4.17 -24.46
C GLY A 694 -18.62 -5.02 -23.42
N SER A 695 -17.66 -4.41 -22.73
CA SER A 695 -16.93 -5.00 -21.61
C SER A 695 -17.75 -5.07 -20.32
N GLU A 696 -17.36 -5.96 -19.41
CA GLU A 696 -18.00 -6.14 -18.11
C GLU A 696 -16.97 -6.10 -16.96
N SER A 697 -17.40 -5.63 -15.78
CA SER A 697 -16.63 -5.62 -14.54
C SER A 697 -17.45 -6.22 -13.40
N LEU A 698 -16.89 -7.17 -12.65
CA LEU A 698 -17.55 -7.80 -11.51
C LEU A 698 -16.59 -8.06 -10.33
N LEU A 699 -17.17 -8.18 -9.14
CA LEU A 699 -16.53 -8.71 -7.93
C LEU A 699 -17.17 -10.06 -7.58
N VAL A 700 -16.35 -11.06 -7.25
CA VAL A 700 -16.80 -12.37 -6.75
C VAL A 700 -16.15 -12.64 -5.40
N ALA A 701 -16.97 -12.95 -4.39
CA ALA A 701 -16.53 -13.26 -3.03
C ALA A 701 -17.56 -14.15 -2.31
N LEU A 702 -17.17 -14.78 -1.21
CA LEU A 702 -18.12 -15.46 -0.34
C LEU A 702 -18.82 -14.49 0.61
N SER A 703 -20.02 -14.87 1.07
CA SER A 703 -20.70 -14.26 2.22
C SER A 703 -19.84 -14.23 3.49
N VAL A 704 -18.87 -15.16 3.60
CA VAL A 704 -17.91 -15.28 4.72
C VAL A 704 -16.53 -14.62 4.47
N SER A 705 -16.24 -14.06 3.28
CA SER A 705 -14.93 -13.43 2.99
C SER A 705 -14.76 -12.02 3.62
N GLY A 706 -15.56 -11.67 4.63
CA GLY A 706 -15.71 -10.33 5.21
C GLY A 706 -16.72 -9.46 4.44
N ASN A 707 -16.91 -8.19 4.84
CA ASN A 707 -17.88 -7.27 4.22
C ASN A 707 -17.47 -6.77 2.81
N ARG A 708 -17.27 -7.68 1.86
CA ARG A 708 -16.85 -7.35 0.48
C ARG A 708 -17.95 -6.63 -0.30
N ARG A 709 -19.22 -6.88 0.03
CA ARG A 709 -20.36 -6.15 -0.54
C ARG A 709 -20.36 -4.69 -0.09
N GLY A 710 -20.38 -4.44 1.23
CA GLY A 710 -20.40 -3.08 1.77
C GLY A 710 -19.21 -2.24 1.32
N LEU A 711 -17.99 -2.79 1.33
CA LEU A 711 -16.80 -2.06 0.83
C LEU A 711 -16.90 -1.68 -0.67
N GLU A 712 -17.53 -2.52 -1.50
CA GLU A 712 -17.76 -2.21 -2.93
C GLU A 712 -18.90 -1.18 -3.11
N GLU A 713 -19.91 -1.19 -2.22
CA GLU A 713 -21.00 -0.21 -2.19
C GLU A 713 -20.53 1.15 -1.66
N GLU A 714 -19.68 1.18 -0.64
CA GLU A 714 -18.95 2.35 -0.13
C GLU A 714 -18.06 2.96 -1.23
N ASN A 715 -17.30 2.14 -1.97
CA ASN A 715 -16.51 2.60 -3.12
C ASN A 715 -17.37 3.27 -4.19
N LYS A 716 -18.55 2.71 -4.50
CA LYS A 716 -19.48 3.29 -5.48
C LYS A 716 -20.12 4.59 -4.98
N MET A 717 -20.46 4.66 -3.69
CA MET A 717 -20.94 5.89 -3.05
C MET A 717 -19.88 7.01 -3.13
N ARG A 718 -18.60 6.67 -2.91
CA ARG A 718 -17.46 7.57 -3.01
C ARG A 718 -17.13 7.99 -4.45
N GLU A 719 -17.26 7.09 -5.42
CA GLU A 719 -17.13 7.38 -6.86
C GLU A 719 -18.18 8.43 -7.29
N GLU A 720 -19.43 8.29 -6.84
CA GLU A 720 -20.49 9.27 -7.09
C GLU A 720 -20.30 10.58 -6.29
N TRP A 721 -19.86 10.53 -5.03
CA TRP A 721 -19.51 11.75 -4.27
C TRP A 721 -18.40 12.55 -4.96
N ALA A 722 -17.33 11.89 -5.42
CA ALA A 722 -16.24 12.56 -6.13
C ALA A 722 -16.73 13.26 -7.41
N LYS A 723 -17.65 12.64 -8.15
CA LYS A 723 -18.32 13.26 -9.30
C LYS A 723 -19.17 14.46 -8.90
N GLN A 724 -20.05 14.33 -7.92
CA GLN A 724 -20.92 15.42 -7.44
C GLN A 724 -20.11 16.63 -6.95
N VAL A 725 -18.99 16.38 -6.26
CA VAL A 725 -18.06 17.40 -5.79
C VAL A 725 -17.36 18.10 -6.95
N LEU A 726 -16.96 17.40 -8.01
CA LEU A 726 -16.39 18.02 -9.22
C LEU A 726 -17.42 18.91 -9.94
N GLU A 727 -18.68 18.48 -10.04
CA GLU A 727 -19.75 19.33 -10.58
C GLU A 727 -20.06 20.54 -9.68
N GLN A 728 -19.90 20.43 -8.35
CA GLN A 728 -20.01 21.56 -7.43
C GLN A 728 -18.85 22.56 -7.64
N ILE A 729 -17.61 22.06 -7.76
CA ILE A 729 -16.42 22.90 -8.03
C ILE A 729 -16.59 23.71 -9.32
N GLN A 730 -17.16 23.12 -10.38
CA GLN A 730 -17.45 23.83 -11.64
C GLN A 730 -18.52 24.94 -11.50
N ARG A 731 -19.33 24.93 -10.44
CA ARG A 731 -20.36 25.94 -10.15
C ARG A 731 -19.89 27.02 -9.17
N ILE A 732 -18.77 26.80 -8.47
CA ILE A 732 -18.18 27.76 -7.52
C ILE A 732 -17.34 28.80 -8.30
N PRO A 733 -17.42 30.10 -7.99
CA PRO A 733 -16.59 31.11 -8.65
C PRO A 733 -15.09 30.79 -8.48
N PRO A 734 -14.26 30.82 -9.55
CA PRO A 734 -12.84 30.43 -9.46
C PRO A 734 -12.02 31.22 -8.43
N VAL A 735 -12.43 32.43 -8.09
CA VAL A 735 -11.83 33.26 -7.04
C VAL A 735 -11.98 32.63 -5.64
N GLU A 736 -13.10 31.95 -5.37
CA GLU A 736 -13.34 31.31 -4.07
C GLU A 736 -12.55 30.00 -3.93
N VAL A 737 -12.46 29.21 -5.01
CA VAL A 737 -11.57 28.03 -5.10
C VAL A 737 -10.11 28.47 -4.87
N ARG A 738 -9.67 29.53 -5.58
CA ARG A 738 -8.34 30.16 -5.41
C ARG A 738 -8.08 30.57 -3.95
N ARG A 739 -9.03 31.26 -3.30
CA ARG A 739 -8.94 31.66 -1.88
C ARG A 739 -8.81 30.46 -0.95
N LYS A 740 -9.73 29.50 -1.03
CA LYS A 740 -9.77 28.32 -0.14
C LYS A 740 -8.49 27.49 -0.20
N ILE A 741 -7.89 27.38 -1.40
CA ILE A 741 -6.60 26.70 -1.62
C ILE A 741 -5.44 27.46 -0.94
N ILE A 742 -5.42 28.79 -1.02
CA ILE A 742 -4.42 29.64 -0.35
C ILE A 742 -4.58 29.57 1.18
N ASP A 743 -5.80 29.61 1.70
CA ASP A 743 -6.08 29.51 3.15
C ASP A 743 -5.48 28.21 3.74
N ILE A 744 -5.63 27.08 3.02
CA ILE A 744 -5.08 25.78 3.42
C ILE A 744 -3.54 25.79 3.38
N GLN A 745 -2.92 26.39 2.36
CA GLN A 745 -1.46 26.55 2.31
C GLN A 745 -0.96 27.38 3.49
N THR A 746 -1.61 28.52 3.79
CA THR A 746 -1.25 29.41 4.89
C THR A 746 -1.42 28.76 6.28
N SER A 747 -2.47 27.96 6.50
CA SER A 747 -2.65 27.20 7.75
C SER A 747 -1.53 26.17 7.95
N ARG A 748 -1.24 25.37 6.93
CA ARG A 748 -0.20 24.32 6.98
C ARG A 748 1.21 24.89 7.18
N ALA A 749 1.51 26.06 6.62
CA ALA A 749 2.78 26.75 6.86
C ALA A 749 2.96 27.14 8.35
N LYS A 750 1.89 27.65 8.98
CA LYS A 750 1.88 27.98 10.43
C LYS A 750 2.03 26.73 11.30
N GLU A 751 1.31 25.65 10.99
CA GLU A 751 1.42 24.36 11.69
C GLU A 751 2.84 23.78 11.64
N ASN A 752 3.50 23.84 10.48
CA ASN A 752 4.86 23.31 10.32
C ASN A 752 5.86 24.10 11.18
N TYR A 753 5.79 25.44 11.11
CA TYR A 753 6.64 26.33 11.90
C TYR A 753 6.50 26.12 13.42
N GLN A 754 5.29 25.84 13.90
CA GLN A 754 5.06 25.51 15.32
C GLN A 754 5.74 24.17 15.70
N LYS A 755 5.52 23.12 14.91
CA LYS A 755 6.10 21.78 15.16
C LYS A 755 7.64 21.78 15.06
N GLU A 756 8.21 22.61 14.21
CA GLU A 756 9.66 22.81 14.07
C GLU A 756 10.28 23.50 15.31
N GLN A 757 9.51 24.26 16.10
CA GLN A 757 9.96 24.73 17.41
C GLN A 757 9.81 23.66 18.50
N GLU A 758 8.65 23.00 18.57
CA GLU A 758 8.36 21.95 19.56
C GLU A 758 9.36 20.77 19.50
N ALA A 759 9.75 20.34 18.30
CA ALA A 759 10.61 19.19 18.05
C ALA A 759 12.06 19.33 18.58
N ASN A 760 12.49 20.55 18.95
CA ASN A 760 13.81 20.79 19.53
C ASN A 760 13.88 20.51 21.05
N THR A 761 12.83 19.94 21.64
CA THR A 761 12.69 19.79 23.10
C THR A 761 12.48 18.35 23.56
N THR A 762 13.32 17.91 24.49
CA THR A 762 13.20 16.67 25.31
C THR A 762 13.52 15.34 24.61
N TYR A 763 14.76 14.86 24.82
CA TYR A 763 15.09 13.43 24.78
C TYR A 763 15.20 12.91 26.23
N PHE A 764 14.70 11.70 26.49
CA PHE A 764 14.98 10.98 27.73
C PHE A 764 16.15 10.02 27.50
N TYR A 765 17.21 10.18 28.29
CA TYR A 765 18.40 9.31 28.23
C TYR A 765 18.18 8.09 29.14
N ASP A 766 17.80 6.98 28.53
CA ASP A 766 17.99 5.63 29.06
C ASP A 766 18.86 4.87 28.06
N GLU A 767 19.67 3.92 28.54
CA GLU A 767 20.53 3.11 27.67
C GLU A 767 19.71 1.94 27.09
N TYR A 768 19.93 1.60 25.83
CA TYR A 768 19.17 0.56 25.14
C TYR A 768 20.08 -0.42 24.39
N ILE A 769 19.62 -1.67 24.29
CA ILE A 769 20.23 -2.70 23.43
C ILE A 769 19.22 -3.19 22.41
N LEU A 770 19.70 -3.57 21.22
CA LEU A 770 18.91 -4.29 20.24
C LEU A 770 19.07 -5.80 20.47
N LEU A 771 17.96 -6.53 20.45
CA LEU A 771 17.94 -7.99 20.54
C LEU A 771 17.13 -8.61 19.42
N CYS A 772 17.35 -9.91 19.17
CA CYS A 772 16.52 -10.67 18.27
C CYS A 772 15.07 -10.76 18.78
N SER A 773 14.09 -10.52 17.90
CA SER A 773 12.67 -10.74 18.23
C SER A 773 12.32 -12.21 18.58
N ARG A 774 13.12 -13.19 18.11
CA ARG A 774 12.82 -14.63 18.23
C ARG A 774 13.62 -15.38 19.31
N CYS A 775 14.61 -14.77 19.94
CA CYS A 775 15.33 -15.37 21.07
C CYS A 775 16.07 -14.29 21.88
N PRO A 776 16.60 -14.62 23.09
CA PRO A 776 17.32 -13.65 23.92
C PRO A 776 18.68 -13.15 23.38
N GLN A 777 19.06 -13.44 22.12
CA GLN A 777 20.34 -13.01 21.56
C GLN A 777 20.41 -11.48 21.46
N ILE A 778 21.50 -10.90 21.97
CA ILE A 778 21.86 -9.49 21.76
C ILE A 778 22.30 -9.33 20.29
N VAL A 779 22.10 -8.14 19.74
CA VAL A 779 22.48 -7.79 18.36
C VAL A 779 23.58 -6.73 18.39
N CYS A 780 23.39 -5.67 19.18
CA CYS A 780 24.33 -4.58 19.45
C CYS A 780 23.75 -3.64 20.54
N SER A 781 24.52 -2.66 21.00
CA SER A 781 23.99 -1.45 21.64
C SER A 781 23.17 -0.63 20.64
N THR A 782 22.35 0.31 21.12
CA THR A 782 21.79 1.35 20.25
C THR A 782 22.81 2.41 19.84
N ASP A 783 23.90 2.57 20.59
CA ASP A 783 24.98 3.51 20.25
C ASP A 783 25.82 3.01 19.06
N ASP A 784 25.81 1.70 18.82
CA ASP A 784 26.42 1.05 17.66
C ASP A 784 25.59 1.25 16.37
N ILE A 785 24.51 2.02 16.40
CA ILE A 785 23.63 2.26 15.25
C ILE A 785 23.85 3.67 14.69
N VAL A 786 24.29 3.72 13.44
CA VAL A 786 24.36 4.96 12.66
C VAL A 786 23.41 4.89 11.46
N CYS A 787 22.96 6.05 10.99
CA CYS A 787 22.11 6.18 9.81
C CYS A 787 22.90 6.83 8.67
N ILE A 788 22.92 6.17 7.51
CA ILE A 788 23.63 6.62 6.31
C ILE A 788 22.61 7.03 5.22
N PRO A 789 23.02 7.76 4.16
CA PRO A 789 22.10 8.36 3.19
C PRO A 789 21.09 7.36 2.57
N GLY A 790 19.83 7.80 2.49
CA GLY A 790 18.70 6.99 2.01
C GLY A 790 18.01 6.15 3.10
N PRO A 791 17.75 6.73 4.30
CA PRO A 791 17.31 6.05 5.52
C PRO A 791 17.77 4.59 5.74
N LYS A 792 19.07 4.34 5.57
CA LYS A 792 19.72 3.06 5.83
C LYS A 792 20.30 3.07 7.24
N TYR A 793 20.11 2.00 8.01
CA TYR A 793 20.57 1.90 9.41
C TYR A 793 21.51 0.71 9.55
N VAL A 794 22.73 0.97 10.03
CA VAL A 794 23.85 0.02 10.02
C VAL A 794 24.47 -0.13 11.40
N VAL A 795 25.12 -1.27 11.65
CA VAL A 795 25.86 -1.55 12.89
C VAL A 795 27.33 -1.20 12.71
N THR A 796 27.91 -0.49 13.66
CA THR A 796 29.33 -0.12 13.72
C THR A 796 30.16 -1.02 14.66
N ALA A 797 29.53 -1.77 15.56
CA ALA A 797 30.21 -2.72 16.43
C ALA A 797 30.96 -3.81 15.64
N SER A 798 32.29 -3.84 15.77
CA SER A 798 33.16 -4.76 15.01
C SER A 798 32.92 -6.24 15.32
N ASN A 799 32.42 -6.57 16.51
CA ASN A 799 32.04 -7.93 16.91
C ASN A 799 30.63 -8.36 16.44
N PHE A 800 29.91 -7.53 15.67
CA PHE A 800 28.57 -7.88 15.16
C PHE A 800 28.53 -9.20 14.35
N THR A 801 29.63 -9.53 13.68
CA THR A 801 29.81 -10.80 12.96
C THR A 801 29.76 -12.02 13.88
N ASP A 802 30.14 -11.89 15.16
CA ASP A 802 30.12 -12.99 16.12
C ASP A 802 28.69 -13.38 16.54
N GLU A 803 27.74 -12.46 16.46
CA GLU A 803 26.34 -12.65 16.87
C GLU A 803 25.44 -13.17 15.75
N CYS A 804 25.89 -13.06 14.49
CA CYS A 804 25.10 -13.37 13.31
C CYS A 804 25.59 -14.59 12.51
N GLN A 805 24.78 -15.01 11.54
CA GLN A 805 25.18 -15.86 10.43
C GLN A 805 24.69 -15.23 9.14
N ILE A 806 25.54 -15.15 8.13
CA ILE A 806 25.18 -14.62 6.81
C ILE A 806 24.77 -15.78 5.90
N THR A 807 23.74 -15.56 5.08
CA THR A 807 23.39 -16.45 3.97
C THR A 807 23.42 -15.65 2.68
N TRP A 808 24.48 -15.87 1.90
CA TRP A 808 24.71 -15.27 0.60
C TRP A 808 23.62 -15.60 -0.41
N TRP A 809 23.56 -14.84 -1.49
CA TRP A 809 22.74 -15.16 -2.67
C TRP A 809 23.63 -15.55 -3.83
N ASP A 810 23.22 -16.58 -4.57
CA ASP A 810 23.92 -17.09 -5.76
C ASP A 810 24.05 -16.01 -6.86
N LYS A 811 23.18 -14.99 -6.78
CA LYS A 811 23.27 -13.73 -7.51
C LYS A 811 22.99 -12.57 -6.55
N PRO A 812 23.94 -11.67 -6.28
CA PRO A 812 23.69 -10.45 -5.53
C PRO A 812 22.56 -9.61 -6.13
N LEU A 813 21.77 -8.95 -5.30
CA LEU A 813 20.69 -8.07 -5.76
C LEU A 813 21.21 -6.63 -5.84
N ASP A 814 21.51 -6.19 -7.05
CA ASP A 814 21.55 -4.76 -7.39
C ASP A 814 20.18 -4.13 -7.06
N ILE A 815 20.17 -3.27 -6.04
CA ILE A 815 19.05 -2.38 -5.72
C ILE A 815 19.32 -0.98 -6.29
N LYS A 816 20.59 -0.56 -6.26
CA LYS A 816 21.16 0.62 -6.92
C LYS A 816 22.61 0.33 -7.30
N SER A 817 23.13 1.14 -8.21
CA SER A 817 24.55 1.31 -8.53
C SER A 817 25.50 1.28 -7.34
N ASN A 818 25.16 1.98 -6.24
CA ASN A 818 25.94 2.04 -5.00
C ASN A 818 25.40 1.17 -3.85
N GLU A 819 24.50 0.21 -4.12
CA GLU A 819 23.82 -0.58 -3.10
C GLU A 819 23.54 -2.02 -3.59
N ILE A 820 24.57 -2.87 -3.49
CA ILE A 820 24.52 -4.29 -3.89
C ILE A 820 24.23 -5.13 -2.64
N HIS A 821 23.06 -5.76 -2.56
CA HIS A 821 22.71 -6.64 -1.45
C HIS A 821 23.25 -8.06 -1.73
N MET A 822 24.28 -8.44 -0.98
CA MET A 822 25.03 -9.70 -1.12
C MET A 822 24.35 -10.88 -0.41
N GLY A 823 23.57 -10.64 0.65
CA GLY A 823 22.97 -11.72 1.42
C GLY A 823 21.94 -11.34 2.50
N LYS A 824 21.46 -12.35 3.22
CA LYS A 824 20.56 -12.24 4.39
C LYS A 824 21.39 -12.33 5.68
N ILE A 825 21.14 -11.43 6.63
CA ILE A 825 21.70 -11.54 7.99
C ILE A 825 20.69 -12.26 8.87
N HIS A 826 21.11 -13.37 9.48
CA HIS A 826 20.33 -14.19 10.39
C HIS A 826 20.95 -14.22 11.79
N CYS A 827 20.13 -14.43 12.82
CA CYS A 827 20.58 -14.70 14.18
C CYS A 827 21.31 -16.06 14.24
N LYS A 828 22.58 -16.08 14.68
CA LYS A 828 23.39 -17.31 14.81
C LYS A 828 22.71 -18.39 15.66
N ARG A 829 21.93 -17.98 16.67
CA ARG A 829 21.22 -18.86 17.62
C ARG A 829 19.86 -19.39 17.15
N CYS A 830 19.13 -18.69 16.28
CA CYS A 830 17.74 -19.06 15.94
C CYS A 830 17.35 -18.87 14.46
N GLN A 831 18.30 -18.51 13.60
CA GLN A 831 18.13 -18.28 12.16
C GLN A 831 17.08 -17.22 11.78
N CYS A 832 16.60 -16.43 12.74
CA CYS A 832 15.71 -15.30 12.46
C CYS A 832 16.45 -14.22 11.65
N LYS A 833 15.91 -13.85 10.48
CA LYS A 833 16.46 -12.79 9.64
C LYS A 833 16.34 -11.42 10.33
N TRP A 834 17.46 -10.81 10.69
CA TRP A 834 17.57 -9.45 11.24
C TRP A 834 17.63 -8.38 10.14
N GLY A 835 18.28 -8.69 9.03
CA GLY A 835 18.71 -7.67 8.07
C GLY A 835 19.10 -8.23 6.71
N SER A 836 19.86 -7.43 5.97
CA SER A 836 20.49 -7.79 4.70
C SER A 836 21.93 -7.29 4.71
N TRP A 837 22.86 -8.10 4.24
CA TRP A 837 24.23 -7.70 4.07
C TRP A 837 24.37 -7.01 2.72
N ALA A 838 24.97 -5.83 2.68
CA ALA A 838 25.11 -5.08 1.45
C ALA A 838 26.47 -4.38 1.36
N THR A 839 27.02 -4.36 0.15
CA THR A 839 28.10 -3.45 -0.20
C THR A 839 27.46 -2.11 -0.56
N VAL A 840 27.80 -1.07 0.19
CA VAL A 840 27.25 0.28 0.07
C VAL A 840 28.40 1.26 -0.09
N ASP A 841 28.42 1.99 -1.21
CA ASP A 841 29.50 2.93 -1.53
C ASP A 841 30.90 2.29 -1.40
N GLY A 842 31.01 1.05 -1.90
CA GLY A 842 32.20 0.20 -1.83
C GLY A 842 32.36 -0.60 -0.53
N LYS A 843 31.80 -0.13 0.59
CA LYS A 843 32.02 -0.72 1.93
C LYS A 843 31.01 -1.80 2.29
N ASN A 844 31.49 -2.86 2.93
CA ASN A 844 30.66 -3.97 3.40
C ASN A 844 29.94 -3.65 4.72
N LEU A 845 28.62 -3.42 4.68
CA LEU A 845 27.83 -2.94 5.82
C LEU A 845 26.59 -3.81 6.15
N PRO A 846 26.31 -4.06 7.45
CA PRO A 846 25.14 -4.82 7.88
C PRO A 846 23.88 -3.96 8.00
N LEU A 847 22.94 -4.06 7.06
CA LEU A 847 21.70 -3.26 7.05
C LEU A 847 20.59 -3.88 7.92
N LEU A 848 20.30 -3.29 9.08
CA LEU A 848 19.31 -3.80 10.04
C LEU A 848 17.86 -3.36 9.77
N LYS A 849 16.91 -4.25 10.10
CA LYS A 849 15.47 -3.99 9.94
C LYS A 849 14.77 -4.10 11.29
N ILE A 850 14.57 -2.96 11.96
CA ILE A 850 14.04 -2.86 13.33
C ILE A 850 12.77 -3.69 13.60
N LYS A 851 11.89 -3.90 12.59
CA LYS A 851 10.74 -4.82 12.65
C LYS A 851 11.07 -6.30 12.95
N LYS A 852 12.35 -6.69 12.98
CA LYS A 852 12.84 -8.04 13.31
C LYS A 852 13.60 -8.09 14.64
N LEU A 853 13.65 -6.96 15.34
CA LEU A 853 14.38 -6.76 16.58
C LEU A 853 13.43 -6.27 17.67
N SER A 854 13.90 -6.31 18.92
CA SER A 854 13.27 -5.64 20.06
C SER A 854 14.30 -4.72 20.72
N VAL A 855 13.90 -3.48 20.99
CA VAL A 855 14.69 -2.51 21.76
C VAL A 855 14.45 -2.80 23.24
N GLN A 856 15.48 -3.15 24.01
CA GLN A 856 15.35 -3.37 25.46
C GLN A 856 16.08 -2.28 26.23
N SER A 857 15.39 -1.64 27.16
CA SER A 857 15.98 -0.72 28.14
C SER A 857 16.94 -1.48 29.05
N ILE A 858 18.19 -1.01 29.17
CA ILE A 858 19.18 -1.63 30.06
C ILE A 858 18.75 -1.43 31.52
N THR A 859 18.18 -0.28 31.87
CA THR A 859 17.74 0.03 33.23
C THR A 859 16.53 -0.80 33.67
N THR A 860 15.44 -0.79 32.88
CA THR A 860 14.15 -1.38 33.27
C THR A 860 13.97 -2.84 32.82
N LYS A 861 14.82 -3.31 31.90
CA LYS A 861 14.69 -4.57 31.16
C LYS A 861 13.35 -4.72 30.40
N GLN A 862 12.55 -3.67 30.24
CA GLN A 862 11.35 -3.71 29.39
C GLN A 862 11.74 -3.73 27.90
N SER A 863 11.00 -4.49 27.10
CA SER A 863 11.27 -4.68 25.67
C SER A 863 10.17 -4.05 24.79
N ILE A 864 10.57 -3.15 23.89
CA ILE A 864 9.72 -2.39 22.98
C ILE A 864 9.94 -2.88 21.55
N THR A 865 8.86 -3.16 20.82
CA THR A 865 8.88 -3.55 19.40
C THR A 865 8.54 -2.34 18.53
N CYS A 866 9.53 -1.77 17.82
CA CYS A 866 9.31 -0.62 16.94
C CYS A 866 8.91 -1.05 15.52
N THR A 867 7.89 -0.42 14.97
CA THR A 867 7.41 -0.64 13.60
C THR A 867 8.24 0.10 12.54
N SER A 868 9.01 1.13 12.93
CA SER A 868 9.90 1.86 12.02
C SER A 868 11.08 2.48 12.76
N TRP A 869 12.16 2.83 12.05
CA TRP A 869 13.29 3.53 12.66
C TRP A 869 12.94 4.96 13.11
N GLY A 870 11.94 5.60 12.48
CA GLY A 870 11.35 6.86 12.97
C GLY A 870 10.47 6.74 14.22
N GLU A 871 10.20 5.51 14.67
CA GLU A 871 9.63 5.22 15.99
C GLU A 871 10.76 4.98 17.01
N ALA A 872 11.80 4.22 16.63
CA ALA A 872 12.98 4.00 17.45
C ALA A 872 13.74 5.31 17.78
N ARG A 873 13.82 6.26 16.83
CA ARG A 873 14.39 7.61 17.04
C ARG A 873 13.67 8.47 18.08
N LYS A 874 12.53 8.02 18.62
CA LYS A 874 11.83 8.66 19.75
C LYS A 874 12.24 8.08 21.10
N LEU A 875 12.93 6.94 21.11
CA LEU A 875 13.42 6.26 22.30
C LEU A 875 14.89 6.60 22.58
N PHE A 876 15.71 6.64 21.52
CA PHE A 876 17.13 6.94 21.58
C PHE A 876 17.58 7.74 20.35
N LYS A 877 18.67 8.50 20.49
CA LYS A 877 19.29 9.23 19.38
C LYS A 877 20.00 8.26 18.45
N ILE A 878 19.82 8.42 17.14
CA ILE A 878 20.63 7.74 16.11
C ILE A 878 21.31 8.85 15.30
N PRO A 879 22.65 8.95 15.29
CA PRO A 879 23.35 9.92 14.45
C PRO A 879 23.12 9.64 12.97
N ASP A 880 23.05 10.71 12.18
CA ASP A 880 23.15 10.67 10.73
C ASP A 880 24.62 10.95 10.35
N VAL A 881 25.20 10.11 9.51
CA VAL A 881 26.60 10.21 9.05
C VAL A 881 26.65 10.05 7.53
N GLU A 882 27.53 10.80 6.86
CA GLU A 882 27.64 10.77 5.40
C GLU A 882 28.36 9.50 4.92
N GLU A 883 29.42 9.10 5.62
CA GLU A 883 30.20 7.89 5.38
C GLU A 883 30.41 7.12 6.71
N VAL A 884 30.76 5.84 6.63
CA VAL A 884 31.10 4.99 7.78
C VAL A 884 32.55 4.55 7.66
N GLU A 885 33.37 4.81 8.68
CA GLU A 885 34.81 4.49 8.68
C GLU A 885 35.09 2.98 8.73
N ILE A 886 34.13 2.20 9.23
CA ILE A 886 34.24 0.75 9.42
C ILE A 886 33.88 -0.01 8.15
N GLU A 887 34.74 -0.96 7.79
CA GLU A 887 34.48 -2.02 6.83
C GLU A 887 34.60 -3.37 7.54
N PHE A 888 33.64 -4.27 7.30
CA PHE A 888 33.70 -5.64 7.81
C PHE A 888 34.36 -6.55 6.76
N ASP A 889 35.44 -7.26 7.15
CA ASP A 889 36.09 -8.28 6.33
C ASP A 889 35.19 -9.52 6.14
N ILE A 890 35.26 -10.14 4.95
CA ILE A 890 34.40 -11.25 4.55
C ILE A 890 35.13 -12.24 3.61
N SER A 891 36.03 -13.00 4.20
CA SER A 891 36.77 -14.09 3.53
C SER A 891 35.89 -15.16 2.84
N GLU A 892 34.61 -15.28 3.22
CA GLU A 892 33.64 -16.21 2.63
C GLU A 892 32.56 -15.55 1.73
N SER A 893 32.73 -14.28 1.34
CA SER A 893 31.77 -13.61 0.45
C SER A 893 31.77 -14.21 -0.96
N PRO A 894 30.61 -14.28 -1.65
CA PRO A 894 30.60 -14.57 -3.08
C PRO A 894 31.31 -13.42 -3.79
N LYS A 895 32.14 -13.74 -4.79
CA LYS A 895 32.72 -12.70 -5.65
C LYS A 895 31.61 -11.78 -6.16
N LEU A 896 31.82 -10.47 -6.06
CA LEU A 896 31.06 -9.52 -6.84
C LEU A 896 31.12 -9.96 -8.32
N PRO A 897 30.00 -9.88 -9.07
CA PRO A 897 30.06 -10.15 -10.51
C PRO A 897 31.08 -9.20 -11.13
N ASP A 898 31.99 -9.73 -11.95
CA ASP A 898 33.00 -8.92 -12.64
C ASP A 898 32.29 -7.78 -13.38
N ASN A 899 32.66 -6.53 -13.04
CA ASN A 899 31.98 -5.36 -13.57
C ASN A 899 32.14 -5.33 -15.10
N PRO A 900 31.07 -5.33 -15.91
CA PRO A 900 31.16 -5.30 -17.38
C PRO A 900 31.56 -3.91 -17.93
N GLN A 901 32.48 -3.25 -17.23
CA GLN A 901 33.13 -1.97 -17.52
C GLN A 901 34.62 -2.02 -17.11
N GLN A 902 35.26 -3.18 -17.32
CA GLN A 902 36.65 -3.25 -17.78
C GLN A 902 36.63 -3.72 -19.24
#